data_AF-A0A949SXG1-F1
#
_entry.id   AF-A0A949SXG1-F1
#
_cell.length_a   1.000
_cell.length_b   1.000
_cell.length_c   1.000
_cell.angle_alpha   90.00
_cell.angle_beta   90.00
_cell.angle_gamma   90.00
#
_symmetry.space_group_name_H-M   'P 1'
#
loop_
_entity.id
_entity.type
_entity.pdbx_description
1 polymer ?
#
loop_
_entity_poly.entity_id
_entity_poly.type
_entity_poly.pdbx_seq_one_letter_code
_entity_poly.pdbx_strand_id
1 'polypeptide(L)'
;MMRLPISCLALASAALLHAEESAPRQISGIYPHLAMFNQEGECGTGAVVPWADRLWVITYGPHLPFGSSDKLYEITPDLRQVIRPESVGGTPANRMIHRETQQLLIGPYVIDARRQVRVIPPNRMPGRLTGNARHLTEPARKAYYATMEEGLYEVDLTTLEVTGHIKDGNGAKKGFSIETHPATLSSKLPGYHGKGLFSGQGRLVYANNGDRDKRVTTDPATPSGALGEWSAPGQDWQLVRRNQFTEVTGPGGIQGNEMPESDPLWSIGWDHRSLILMCLHEGRWQGYRLPKSSHCYDGAHGWNTEWPRIRDIGETDLLMTMHGAFWKFPRNFTPASSAGLTPRSNYLKVIGDFARWGDHLVLGCDDSANKEFLNIRKAKGKLAGPGQSQSNLWFIPPEKLDQIGPVIGRGAVWLNDPVKAGDVSEPYLFSGYQHRSLLVSTSEAVTFTLEVDEKGTGAWTPKSTLEVSASMPLQIDFPAKETGTWLRLKAQKAASKVTAFFHYRNDDPRPTAADPMFAGIAEPDDKDVTGGVMLARGGGFKTLRHVTTTGTCYDLGSAFDLKPVDDPAGMNWTSQNAAIPQGVLSYDDASILYVDEKGRWRLPRGTSKLDKTGPLGAERVCREVCTERDLFNAGGTFFELPAENAGGFAKVRPVCTHNRRIKDYASYRGLLVLSGLRRDSKGEHIVRSTDGSTALWVGAVDDLWAFGKPRGFGGPWKNTKVKAGQPSDPYLVTGYDHKELTLGTDTPARVTVEADLTGTGFWVPVQSFDLSPGEDKTHVFPASFGAYWLRCTSSENATVTAQLEYR
;
A
#
# COMPACT_ATOMS: atom_id res chain seq x y z
N MET A 1 78.39 -20.26 49.35
CA MET A 1 77.13 -19.47 49.44
C MET A 1 76.93 -18.79 48.10
N MET A 2 76.36 -19.48 47.11
CA MET A 2 74.93 -19.66 46.83
C MET A 2 74.29 -18.39 46.23
N ARG A 3 73.98 -18.53 44.94
CA ARG A 3 73.32 -17.58 44.02
C ARG A 3 71.87 -17.35 44.42
N LEU A 4 71.32 -16.17 44.15
CA LEU A 4 70.03 -15.99 43.47
C LEU A 4 69.78 -14.50 43.11
N PRO A 5 69.45 -14.17 41.85
CA PRO A 5 69.15 -12.81 41.42
C PRO A 5 67.66 -12.49 41.44
N ILE A 6 67.41 -11.18 41.49
CA ILE A 6 66.16 -10.43 41.42
C ILE A 6 65.23 -10.95 40.32
N SER A 7 64.00 -11.30 40.70
CA SER A 7 62.91 -11.62 39.76
C SER A 7 62.08 -10.36 39.50
N CYS A 8 62.21 -9.79 38.30
CA CYS A 8 61.25 -8.84 37.74
C CYS A 8 60.07 -9.61 37.15
N LEU A 9 58.87 -9.43 37.72
CA LEU A 9 57.61 -9.85 37.09
C LEU A 9 57.35 -8.95 35.87
N ALA A 10 57.35 -9.53 34.67
CA ALA A 10 56.80 -8.90 33.48
C ALA A 10 55.27 -9.09 33.48
N LEU A 11 54.54 -7.98 33.63
CA LEU A 11 53.11 -7.90 33.34
C LEU A 11 52.93 -7.94 31.81
N ALA A 12 52.53 -9.10 31.27
CA ALA A 12 52.07 -9.23 29.90
C ALA A 12 50.62 -8.76 29.82
N SER A 13 50.40 -7.54 29.34
CA SER A 13 49.08 -7.03 28.98
C SER A 13 48.58 -7.76 27.73
N ALA A 14 47.71 -8.75 27.90
CA ALA A 14 46.99 -9.36 26.80
C ALA A 14 45.97 -8.35 26.25
N ALA A 15 46.32 -7.67 25.17
CA ALA A 15 45.37 -6.92 24.36
C ALA A 15 44.42 -7.93 23.69
N LEU A 16 43.22 -8.09 24.26
CA LEU A 16 42.09 -8.74 23.58
C LEU A 16 41.70 -7.86 22.40
N LEU A 17 42.24 -8.18 21.22
CA LEU A 17 41.68 -7.79 19.93
C LEU A 17 40.24 -8.32 19.88
N HIS A 18 39.27 -7.51 20.28
CA HIS A 18 37.89 -7.71 19.88
C HIS A 18 37.88 -7.48 18.37
N ALA A 19 37.74 -8.55 17.59
CA ALA A 19 37.33 -8.42 16.21
C ALA A 19 35.97 -7.72 16.24
N GLU A 20 35.90 -6.48 15.77
CA GLU A 20 34.62 -5.84 15.47
C GLU A 20 33.91 -6.74 14.45
N GLU A 21 32.87 -7.42 14.91
CA GLU A 21 31.98 -8.17 14.03
C GLU A 21 31.38 -7.15 13.04
N SER A 22 31.74 -7.28 11.75
CA SER A 22 31.30 -6.33 10.72
C SER A 22 29.78 -6.21 10.74
N ALA A 23 29.25 -4.99 10.73
CA ALA A 23 27.80 -4.76 10.73
C ALA A 23 27.11 -5.61 9.65
N PRO A 24 25.95 -6.25 9.94
CA PRO A 24 25.26 -7.07 8.96
C PRO A 24 24.99 -6.29 7.67
N ARG A 25 25.29 -6.89 6.52
CA ARG A 25 25.07 -6.24 5.22
C ARG A 25 23.57 -6.03 4.99
N GLN A 26 23.21 -4.80 4.62
CA GLN A 26 21.88 -4.42 4.17
C GLN A 26 21.95 -3.75 2.80
N ILE A 27 20.82 -3.71 2.10
CA ILE A 27 20.63 -2.84 0.93
C ILE A 27 19.30 -2.09 1.13
N SER A 28 19.32 -0.77 0.96
CA SER A 28 18.15 0.10 1.09
C SER A 28 17.39 -0.03 2.42
N GLY A 29 18.11 -0.31 3.51
CA GLY A 29 17.54 -0.51 4.85
C GLY A 29 16.98 -1.90 5.09
N ILE A 30 17.19 -2.87 4.19
CA ILE A 30 16.65 -4.22 4.30
C ILE A 30 17.78 -5.19 4.59
N TYR A 31 17.60 -5.97 5.66
CA TYR A 31 18.54 -6.98 6.13
C TYR A 31 18.01 -8.38 5.78
N PRO A 32 18.53 -9.09 4.77
CA PRO A 32 17.95 -10.36 4.34
C PRO A 32 18.00 -11.47 5.40
N HIS A 33 18.92 -11.38 6.37
CA HIS A 33 19.02 -12.34 7.47
C HIS A 33 17.89 -12.19 8.50
N LEU A 34 17.20 -11.04 8.54
CA LEU A 34 16.03 -10.82 9.40
C LEU A 34 14.71 -11.31 8.78
N ALA A 35 14.73 -11.79 7.53
CA ALA A 35 13.51 -12.27 6.87
C ALA A 35 12.86 -13.43 7.63
N MET A 36 11.56 -13.30 7.83
CA MET A 36 10.70 -14.21 8.56
C MET A 36 9.91 -15.08 7.59
N PHE A 37 9.65 -16.33 7.96
CA PHE A 37 9.03 -17.33 7.10
C PHE A 37 8.09 -18.21 7.92
N ASN A 38 7.02 -18.68 7.31
CA ASN A 38 6.10 -19.66 7.88
C ASN A 38 5.76 -20.76 6.85
N GLN A 39 4.73 -21.56 7.10
CA GLN A 39 4.26 -22.67 6.25
C GLN A 39 2.86 -22.41 5.68
N GLU A 40 2.34 -21.22 5.91
CA GLU A 40 0.98 -20.81 5.62
C GLU A 40 0.90 -20.06 4.28
N GLY A 41 -0.31 -19.68 3.88
CA GLY A 41 -0.57 -18.96 2.62
C GLY A 41 0.04 -17.55 2.55
N GLU A 42 0.31 -16.95 3.71
CA GLU A 42 0.77 -15.57 3.91
C GLU A 42 1.70 -15.55 5.11
N CYS A 43 2.60 -14.57 5.21
CA CYS A 43 3.47 -14.38 6.37
C CYS A 43 3.62 -12.88 6.66
N GLY A 44 2.54 -12.18 6.96
CA GLY A 44 2.58 -10.75 7.23
C GLY A 44 3.20 -10.42 8.59
N THR A 45 3.71 -9.20 8.73
CA THR A 45 4.16 -8.67 10.04
C THR A 45 2.98 -8.03 10.77
N GLY A 46 2.49 -8.68 11.83
CA GLY A 46 1.30 -8.22 12.55
C GLY A 46 1.53 -7.06 13.52
N ALA A 47 2.69 -7.05 14.18
CA ALA A 47 3.07 -5.98 15.11
C ALA A 47 4.58 -5.78 15.20
N VAL A 48 4.99 -4.53 15.40
CA VAL A 48 6.38 -4.11 15.63
C VAL A 48 6.43 -3.19 16.85
N VAL A 49 7.08 -3.63 17.94
CA VAL A 49 7.06 -2.91 19.22
C VAL A 49 8.44 -2.89 19.90
N PRO A 50 9.05 -1.69 20.07
CA PRO A 50 10.17 -1.50 20.97
C PRO A 50 9.71 -1.71 22.42
N TRP A 51 10.31 -2.65 23.12
CA TRP A 51 10.00 -2.94 24.52
C TRP A 51 11.19 -3.59 25.21
N ALA A 52 11.49 -3.12 26.43
CA ALA A 52 12.54 -3.65 27.29
C ALA A 52 13.85 -3.91 26.53
N ASP A 53 14.42 -2.86 25.91
CA ASP A 53 15.68 -2.82 25.13
C ASP A 53 15.76 -3.71 23.87
N ARG A 54 14.61 -4.22 23.41
CA ARG A 54 14.49 -5.06 22.20
C ARG A 54 13.47 -4.51 21.24
N LEU A 55 13.56 -4.96 19.99
CA LEU A 55 12.49 -4.84 19.03
C LEU A 55 11.73 -6.18 18.98
N TRP A 56 10.46 -6.17 19.37
CA TRP A 56 9.58 -7.33 19.31
C TRP A 56 8.77 -7.30 18.03
N VAL A 57 8.74 -8.44 17.34
CA VAL A 57 8.03 -8.60 16.07
C VAL A 57 7.24 -9.90 16.10
N ILE A 58 6.03 -9.88 15.58
CA ILE A 58 5.20 -11.08 15.46
C ILE A 58 4.72 -11.24 14.01
N THR A 59 4.85 -12.45 13.47
CA THR A 59 4.27 -12.77 12.15
C THR A 59 2.91 -13.41 12.30
N TYR A 60 2.17 -13.46 11.20
CA TYR A 60 0.91 -14.15 11.14
C TYR A 60 0.67 -14.83 9.78
N GLY A 61 -0.19 -15.87 9.80
CA GLY A 61 -0.73 -16.53 8.62
C GLY A 61 -2.22 -16.19 8.40
N PRO A 62 -2.79 -16.48 7.22
CA PRO A 62 -4.15 -16.10 6.89
C PRO A 62 -5.16 -17.03 7.57
N HIS A 63 -6.09 -16.45 8.30
CA HIS A 63 -7.23 -17.12 8.93
C HIS A 63 -6.89 -18.29 9.88
N LEU A 64 -5.98 -18.09 10.83
CA LEU A 64 -5.52 -19.12 11.77
C LEU A 64 -5.91 -18.83 13.24
N PRO A 65 -7.16 -19.09 13.65
CA PRO A 65 -7.65 -18.83 15.01
C PRO A 65 -7.16 -19.83 16.08
N PHE A 66 -6.45 -20.91 15.69
CA PHE A 66 -6.07 -22.02 16.57
C PHE A 66 -4.57 -22.30 16.59
N GLY A 67 -3.75 -21.28 16.34
CA GLY A 67 -2.29 -21.39 16.23
C GLY A 67 -1.79 -21.79 14.84
N SER A 68 -0.48 -21.64 14.63
CA SER A 68 0.18 -21.82 13.33
C SER A 68 1.70 -22.02 13.46
N SER A 69 2.42 -22.06 12.33
CA SER A 69 3.88 -22.07 12.33
C SER A 69 4.53 -20.69 12.56
N ASP A 70 3.74 -19.60 12.58
CA ASP A 70 4.18 -18.24 12.85
C ASP A 70 4.87 -18.07 14.20
N LYS A 71 5.70 -17.03 14.30
CA LYS A 71 6.63 -16.85 15.42
C LYS A 71 6.55 -15.48 16.04
N LEU A 72 6.89 -15.46 17.33
CA LEU A 72 7.32 -14.26 18.04
C LEU A 72 8.84 -14.16 17.93
N TYR A 73 9.31 -12.98 17.56
CA TYR A 73 10.72 -12.64 17.39
C TYR A 73 11.13 -11.56 18.38
N GLU A 74 12.30 -11.76 18.98
CA GLU A 74 13.03 -10.76 19.75
C GLU A 74 14.28 -10.37 18.95
N ILE A 75 14.41 -9.09 18.61
CA ILE A 75 15.57 -8.58 17.87
C ILE A 75 16.40 -7.69 18.80
N THR A 76 17.70 -8.00 18.87
CA THR A 76 18.68 -7.26 19.68
C THR A 76 19.21 -6.02 18.94
N PRO A 77 19.78 -5.03 19.64
CA PRO A 77 20.35 -3.83 19.01
C PRO A 77 21.43 -4.10 17.94
N ASP A 78 22.17 -5.20 18.05
CA ASP A 78 23.14 -5.70 17.06
C ASP A 78 22.48 -6.53 15.93
N LEU A 79 21.17 -6.44 15.78
CA LEU A 79 20.36 -7.08 14.73
C LEU A 79 20.46 -8.62 14.71
N ARG A 80 20.62 -9.24 15.88
CA ARG A 80 20.45 -10.69 16.03
C ARG A 80 18.97 -10.99 16.26
N GLN A 81 18.44 -11.91 15.45
CA GLN A 81 17.06 -12.35 15.53
C GLN A 81 16.96 -13.61 16.39
N VAL A 82 16.21 -13.53 17.49
CA VAL A 82 15.92 -14.65 18.38
C VAL A 82 14.47 -15.09 18.16
N ILE A 83 14.29 -16.34 17.75
CA ILE A 83 12.96 -16.96 17.63
C ILE A 83 12.56 -17.45 19.02
N ARG A 84 11.44 -16.94 19.54
CA ARG A 84 10.96 -17.27 20.89
C ARG A 84 10.36 -18.69 20.92
N PRO A 85 10.83 -19.59 21.80
CA PRO A 85 10.30 -20.96 21.90
C PRO A 85 8.84 -21.02 22.35
N GLU A 86 8.34 -19.94 22.96
CA GLU A 86 6.96 -19.78 23.40
C GLU A 86 5.96 -19.62 22.23
N SER A 87 6.45 -19.56 20.98
CA SER A 87 5.63 -19.34 19.79
C SER A 87 4.52 -20.39 19.61
N VAL A 88 3.27 -19.94 19.45
CA VAL A 88 2.07 -20.74 19.20
C VAL A 88 1.38 -20.34 17.88
N GLY A 89 1.87 -19.29 17.23
CA GLY A 89 1.37 -18.78 15.96
C GLY A 89 -0.07 -18.25 16.01
N GLY A 90 -0.70 -18.16 14.85
CA GLY A 90 -2.09 -17.74 14.64
C GLY A 90 -2.20 -16.57 13.65
N THR A 91 -3.29 -15.80 13.77
CA THR A 91 -3.46 -14.50 13.07
C THR A 91 -3.44 -13.28 14.01
N PRO A 92 -2.32 -13.00 14.71
CA PRO A 92 -2.23 -11.83 15.60
C PRO A 92 -1.76 -10.55 14.90
N ALA A 93 -2.40 -9.43 15.23
CA ALA A 93 -1.89 -8.08 14.97
C ALA A 93 -2.14 -7.09 16.13
N ASN A 94 -2.69 -7.60 17.24
CA ASN A 94 -2.90 -6.84 18.45
C ASN A 94 -1.57 -6.55 19.16
N ARG A 95 -1.47 -5.35 19.72
CA ARG A 95 -0.39 -4.96 20.63
C ARG A 95 -0.82 -3.84 21.56
N MET A 96 -0.28 -3.84 22.77
CA MET A 96 -0.43 -2.78 23.76
C MET A 96 0.73 -2.82 24.75
N ILE A 97 1.31 -1.68 25.10
CA ILE A 97 2.16 -1.55 26.28
C ILE A 97 1.25 -1.21 27.45
N HIS A 98 1.00 -2.19 28.31
CA HIS A 98 0.16 -2.02 29.48
C HIS A 98 0.97 -1.36 30.61
N ARG A 99 0.75 -0.06 30.79
CA ARG A 99 1.55 0.80 31.69
C ARG A 99 1.45 0.35 33.14
N GLU A 100 0.27 -0.05 33.58
CA GLU A 100 -0.03 -0.37 34.97
C GLU A 100 0.68 -1.65 35.45
N THR A 101 0.86 -2.63 34.57
CA THR A 101 1.58 -3.87 34.89
C THR A 101 3.01 -3.91 34.35
N GLN A 102 3.43 -2.88 33.61
CA GLN A 102 4.74 -2.81 32.94
C GLN A 102 4.99 -4.05 32.06
N GLN A 103 4.02 -4.32 31.17
CA GLN A 103 4.06 -5.48 30.28
C GLN A 103 3.71 -5.09 28.85
N LEU A 104 4.38 -5.73 27.89
CA LEU A 104 3.97 -5.73 26.50
C LEU A 104 2.98 -6.88 26.27
N LEU A 105 1.78 -6.52 25.80
CA LEU A 105 0.81 -7.42 25.19
C LEU A 105 1.07 -7.43 23.69
N ILE A 106 1.36 -8.58 23.10
CA ILE A 106 1.58 -8.73 21.65
C ILE A 106 1.07 -10.10 21.23
N GLY A 107 0.06 -10.17 20.35
CA GLY A 107 -0.58 -11.45 20.06
C GLY A 107 -1.14 -12.11 21.34
N PRO A 108 -0.94 -13.43 21.53
CA PRO A 108 -1.28 -14.14 22.75
C PRO A 108 -0.23 -14.01 23.87
N TYR A 109 0.78 -13.16 23.71
CA TYR A 109 1.92 -13.07 24.62
C TYR A 109 1.81 -11.90 25.59
N VAL A 110 2.24 -12.15 26.83
CA VAL A 110 2.41 -11.14 27.88
C VAL A 110 3.87 -11.15 28.30
N ILE A 111 4.59 -10.06 28.01
CA ILE A 111 6.04 -9.96 28.13
C ILE A 111 6.39 -8.90 29.17
N ASP A 112 7.10 -9.29 30.23
CA ASP A 112 7.50 -8.36 31.29
C ASP A 112 8.75 -7.52 30.92
N ALA A 113 9.11 -6.58 31.80
CA ALA A 113 10.31 -5.74 31.63
C ALA A 113 11.64 -6.53 31.69
N ARG A 114 11.62 -7.79 32.14
CA ARG A 114 12.77 -8.72 32.14
C ARG A 114 12.76 -9.65 30.93
N ARG A 115 11.87 -9.40 29.96
CA ARG A 115 11.68 -10.18 28.73
C ARG A 115 11.23 -11.62 28.97
N GLN A 116 10.62 -11.90 30.12
CA GLN A 116 9.97 -13.18 30.37
C GLN A 116 8.64 -13.22 29.62
N VAL A 117 8.45 -14.25 28.80
CA VAL A 117 7.28 -14.41 27.94
C VAL A 117 6.32 -15.40 28.60
N ARG A 118 5.09 -14.96 28.85
CA ARG A 118 3.98 -15.85 29.21
C ARG A 118 2.99 -15.93 28.05
N VAL A 119 2.36 -17.08 27.88
CA VAL A 119 1.48 -17.36 26.72
C VAL A 119 0.06 -17.61 27.21
N ILE A 120 -0.91 -16.96 26.57
CA ILE A 120 -2.31 -17.33 26.63
C ILE A 120 -2.55 -18.34 25.49
N PRO A 121 -2.67 -19.64 25.77
CA PRO A 121 -2.72 -20.63 24.71
C PRO A 121 -4.03 -20.50 23.89
N PRO A 122 -4.00 -20.84 22.57
CA PRO A 122 -5.18 -20.67 21.71
C PRO A 122 -6.42 -21.48 22.14
N ASN A 123 -6.27 -22.50 23.00
CA ASN A 123 -7.39 -23.25 23.56
C ASN A 123 -8.13 -22.49 24.68
N ARG A 124 -7.50 -21.48 25.28
CA ARG A 124 -8.09 -20.60 26.30
C ARG A 124 -8.58 -19.27 25.72
N MET A 125 -7.99 -18.81 24.62
CA MET A 125 -8.41 -17.62 23.89
C MET A 125 -8.30 -17.85 22.38
N PRO A 126 -9.21 -18.66 21.80
CA PRO A 126 -9.21 -18.91 20.36
C PRO A 126 -9.63 -17.64 19.60
N GLY A 127 -9.18 -17.54 18.35
CA GLY A 127 -9.54 -16.44 17.47
C GLY A 127 -8.33 -15.76 16.86
N ARG A 128 -8.60 -14.87 15.89
CA ARG A 128 -7.59 -14.07 15.20
C ARG A 128 -7.42 -12.76 15.95
N LEU A 129 -6.47 -12.69 16.88
CA LEU A 129 -6.34 -11.58 17.83
C LEU A 129 -6.00 -10.27 17.10
N THR A 130 -6.92 -9.31 17.10
CA THR A 130 -6.85 -8.14 16.22
C THR A 130 -6.47 -6.85 16.95
N GLY A 131 -6.92 -6.67 18.19
CA GLY A 131 -6.60 -5.48 18.96
C GLY A 131 -6.65 -5.70 20.47
N ASN A 132 -5.96 -4.81 21.19
CA ASN A 132 -5.97 -4.72 22.64
C ASN A 132 -6.47 -3.35 23.07
N ALA A 133 -7.20 -3.31 24.17
CA ALA A 133 -7.65 -2.05 24.75
C ALA A 133 -7.53 -2.07 26.27
N ARG A 134 -7.36 -0.89 26.84
CA ARG A 134 -7.36 -0.68 28.28
C ARG A 134 -8.73 -1.03 28.84
N HIS A 135 -8.78 -1.66 30.01
CA HIS A 135 -10.05 -2.06 30.60
C HIS A 135 -10.84 -0.85 31.13
N LEU A 136 -12.16 -0.86 30.96
CA LEU A 136 -13.01 0.30 31.29
C LEU A 136 -13.11 0.52 32.81
N THR A 137 -13.23 -0.55 33.59
CA THR A 137 -13.41 -0.47 35.06
C THR A 137 -12.23 -0.94 35.92
N GLU A 138 -11.44 -1.91 35.46
CA GLU A 138 -10.26 -2.46 36.16
C GLU A 138 -8.93 -2.30 35.40
N PRO A 139 -8.57 -1.08 34.92
CA PRO A 139 -7.40 -0.87 34.07
C PRO A 139 -6.04 -1.19 34.73
N ALA A 140 -5.99 -1.25 36.07
CA ALA A 140 -4.75 -1.58 36.78
C ALA A 140 -4.34 -3.06 36.65
N ARG A 141 -5.28 -3.94 36.29
CA ARG A 141 -5.10 -5.39 36.35
C ARG A 141 -5.48 -6.11 35.06
N LYS A 142 -6.46 -5.59 34.32
CA LYS A 142 -7.07 -6.27 33.18
C LYS A 142 -6.91 -5.49 31.88
N ALA A 143 -6.98 -6.22 30.77
CA ALA A 143 -7.09 -5.65 29.43
C ALA A 143 -8.14 -6.41 28.60
N TYR A 144 -8.67 -5.74 27.57
CA TYR A 144 -9.53 -6.38 26.58
C TYR A 144 -8.73 -6.86 25.37
N TYR A 145 -9.18 -7.97 24.80
CA TYR A 145 -8.69 -8.56 23.56
C TYR A 145 -9.89 -8.76 22.62
N ALA A 146 -9.80 -8.25 21.39
CA ALA A 146 -10.79 -8.52 20.36
C ALA A 146 -10.23 -9.44 19.27
N THR A 147 -11.11 -10.15 18.59
CA THR A 147 -10.76 -11.00 17.45
C THR A 147 -11.29 -10.44 16.14
N MET A 148 -10.76 -10.90 15.00
CA MET A 148 -11.25 -10.51 13.67
C MET A 148 -12.68 -10.98 13.38
N GLU A 149 -13.20 -11.93 14.15
CA GLU A 149 -14.57 -12.44 14.06
C GLU A 149 -15.43 -11.89 15.22
N GLU A 150 -15.23 -10.62 15.56
CA GLU A 150 -16.06 -9.84 16.47
C GLU A 150 -16.06 -10.33 17.94
N GLY A 151 -15.23 -11.33 18.28
CA GLY A 151 -15.08 -11.84 19.63
C GLY A 151 -14.47 -10.80 20.55
N LEU A 152 -14.88 -10.82 21.83
CA LEU A 152 -14.38 -9.92 22.87
C LEU A 152 -14.11 -10.71 24.14
N TYR A 153 -12.87 -10.63 24.61
CA TYR A 153 -12.38 -11.22 25.85
C TYR A 153 -11.88 -10.14 26.80
N GLU A 154 -12.01 -10.36 28.11
CA GLU A 154 -11.20 -9.72 29.14
C GLU A 154 -10.13 -10.71 29.65
N VAL A 155 -8.96 -10.19 30.01
CA VAL A 155 -7.84 -10.99 30.54
C VAL A 155 -7.29 -10.34 31.80
N ASP A 156 -7.14 -11.13 32.87
CA ASP A 156 -6.33 -10.76 34.04
C ASP A 156 -4.84 -10.90 33.71
N LEU A 157 -4.08 -9.80 33.77
CA LEU A 157 -2.67 -9.81 33.35
C LEU A 157 -1.72 -10.40 34.41
N THR A 158 -2.21 -10.68 35.61
CA THR A 158 -1.46 -11.39 36.66
C THR A 158 -1.61 -12.90 36.50
N THR A 159 -2.85 -13.41 36.40
CA THR A 159 -3.16 -14.85 36.37
C THR A 159 -3.28 -15.44 34.96
N LEU A 160 -3.46 -14.58 33.95
CA LEU A 160 -3.85 -14.92 32.58
C LEU A 160 -5.22 -15.63 32.50
N GLU A 161 -6.10 -15.43 33.47
CA GLU A 161 -7.49 -15.88 33.38
C GLU A 161 -8.23 -15.11 32.28
N VAL A 162 -9.01 -15.81 31.46
CA VAL A 162 -9.70 -15.27 30.29
C VAL A 162 -11.20 -15.41 30.50
N THR A 163 -11.94 -14.32 30.35
CA THR A 163 -13.41 -14.32 30.38
C THR A 163 -13.94 -13.78 29.04
N GLY A 164 -14.88 -14.50 28.42
CA GLY A 164 -15.50 -14.07 27.16
C GLY A 164 -16.74 -13.21 27.41
N HIS A 165 -16.84 -12.07 26.70
CA HIS A 165 -18.05 -11.24 26.65
C HIS A 165 -18.83 -11.43 25.35
N ILE A 166 -18.14 -11.50 24.22
CA ILE A 166 -18.72 -11.75 22.89
C ILE A 166 -18.01 -12.93 22.27
N LYS A 167 -18.80 -13.86 21.72
CA LYS A 167 -18.30 -15.10 21.12
C LYS A 167 -17.58 -14.78 19.83
N ASP A 168 -16.36 -15.30 19.70
CA ASP A 168 -15.66 -15.34 18.42
C ASP A 168 -16.47 -16.12 17.38
N GLY A 169 -16.62 -15.55 16.19
CA GLY A 169 -17.44 -16.11 15.11
C GLY A 169 -16.86 -17.37 14.43
N ASN A 170 -15.64 -17.81 14.78
CA ASN A 170 -15.10 -19.06 14.25
C ASN A 170 -15.76 -20.28 14.90
N GLY A 171 -16.02 -21.31 14.09
CA GLY A 171 -16.56 -22.58 14.56
C GLY A 171 -15.53 -23.42 15.31
N ALA A 172 -16.00 -24.44 16.02
CA ALA A 172 -15.11 -25.42 16.65
C ALA A 172 -14.25 -26.15 15.61
N LYS A 173 -12.95 -26.32 15.90
CA LYS A 173 -12.04 -27.12 15.07
C LYS A 173 -11.99 -28.55 15.59
N LYS A 174 -12.13 -29.52 14.69
CA LYS A 174 -12.04 -30.95 15.05
C LYS A 174 -10.70 -31.24 15.74
N GLY A 175 -10.75 -31.90 16.90
CA GLY A 175 -9.56 -32.23 17.69
C GLY A 175 -8.98 -31.06 18.48
N PHE A 176 -9.66 -29.91 18.53
CA PHE A 176 -9.27 -28.75 19.32
C PHE A 176 -10.31 -28.50 20.41
N SER A 177 -9.95 -28.74 21.66
CA SER A 177 -10.81 -28.49 22.83
C SER A 177 -10.61 -27.07 23.34
N ILE A 178 -11.70 -26.30 23.47
CA ILE A 178 -11.68 -24.97 24.09
C ILE A 178 -11.93 -25.16 25.60
N GLU A 179 -11.06 -24.57 26.43
CA GLU A 179 -11.04 -24.80 27.89
C GLU A 179 -11.84 -23.77 28.71
N THR A 180 -12.08 -22.57 28.16
CA THR A 180 -12.63 -21.42 28.89
C THR A 180 -14.12 -21.23 28.67
N HIS A 181 -14.78 -20.55 29.63
CA HIS A 181 -16.19 -20.13 29.59
C HIS A 181 -16.50 -19.35 28.30
N PRO A 182 -17.04 -20.01 27.26
CA PRO A 182 -17.21 -19.35 25.98
C PRO A 182 -18.35 -18.35 26.13
N ALA A 183 -18.10 -17.10 25.73
CA ALA A 183 -19.18 -16.14 25.57
C ALA A 183 -20.33 -16.77 24.77
N THR A 184 -21.56 -16.55 25.21
CA THR A 184 -22.75 -17.09 24.55
C THR A 184 -23.36 -16.12 23.55
N LEU A 185 -23.07 -14.81 23.70
CA LEU A 185 -23.54 -13.76 22.81
C LEU A 185 -22.79 -13.82 21.48
N SER A 186 -23.52 -14.01 20.39
CA SER A 186 -22.98 -13.88 19.02
C SER A 186 -23.27 -12.50 18.47
N SER A 187 -22.23 -11.84 17.95
CA SER A 187 -22.35 -10.49 17.42
C SER A 187 -23.28 -10.42 16.20
N LYS A 188 -24.06 -9.34 16.13
CA LYS A 188 -24.87 -8.92 14.98
C LYS A 188 -24.26 -7.72 14.26
N LEU A 189 -23.06 -7.28 14.65
CA LEU A 189 -22.34 -6.24 13.93
C LEU A 189 -22.18 -6.67 12.46
N PRO A 190 -22.56 -5.84 11.49
CA PRO A 190 -22.38 -6.18 10.08
C PRO A 190 -20.90 -6.17 9.69
N GLY A 191 -20.61 -6.79 8.54
CA GLY A 191 -19.25 -6.97 8.05
C GLY A 191 -18.56 -8.20 8.64
N TYR A 192 -17.26 -8.32 8.37
CA TYR A 192 -16.34 -9.28 8.99
C TYR A 192 -14.92 -8.71 8.91
N HIS A 193 -13.92 -9.44 9.43
CA HIS A 193 -12.51 -9.09 9.29
C HIS A 193 -12.14 -7.88 10.15
N GLY A 194 -12.29 -8.05 11.47
CA GLY A 194 -11.86 -7.10 12.47
C GLY A 194 -10.41 -6.69 12.32
N LYS A 195 -10.13 -5.45 12.71
CA LYS A 195 -8.83 -4.83 12.60
C LYS A 195 -8.50 -4.03 13.87
N GLY A 196 -9.12 -2.87 14.07
CA GLY A 196 -8.82 -1.98 15.20
C GLY A 196 -9.65 -2.28 16.45
N LEU A 197 -9.06 -2.08 17.64
CA LEU A 197 -9.75 -2.03 18.93
C LEU A 197 -9.12 -0.95 19.80
N PHE A 198 -9.93 -0.10 20.42
CA PHE A 198 -9.46 0.88 21.39
C PHE A 198 -10.52 1.21 22.44
N SER A 199 -10.11 1.82 23.55
CA SER A 199 -10.99 2.26 24.64
C SER A 199 -10.83 3.75 24.92
N GLY A 200 -11.94 4.43 25.20
CA GLY A 200 -11.98 5.81 25.71
C GLY A 200 -13.41 6.31 25.75
N GLN A 201 -13.67 7.40 26.47
CA GLN A 201 -14.99 8.02 26.68
C GLN A 201 -16.06 6.99 27.08
N GLY A 202 -15.71 6.13 28.05
CA GLY A 202 -16.58 5.10 28.63
C GLY A 202 -16.96 3.94 27.70
N ARG A 203 -16.27 3.76 26.57
CA ARG A 203 -16.60 2.71 25.58
C ARG A 203 -15.38 2.02 25.00
N LEU A 204 -15.61 0.80 24.51
CA LEU A 204 -14.75 0.11 23.54
C LEU A 204 -15.24 0.43 22.14
N VAL A 205 -14.31 0.61 21.21
CA VAL A 205 -14.59 0.85 19.79
C VAL A 205 -13.84 -0.19 18.97
N TYR A 206 -14.55 -0.86 18.08
CA TYR A 206 -14.06 -1.96 17.24
C TYR A 206 -14.28 -1.61 15.76
N ALA A 207 -13.30 -1.93 14.92
CA ALA A 207 -13.34 -1.69 13.48
C ALA A 207 -13.18 -3.00 12.71
N ASN A 208 -14.02 -3.24 11.71
CA ASN A 208 -13.83 -4.30 10.71
C ASN A 208 -13.91 -3.75 9.28
N ASN A 209 -13.29 -4.45 8.31
CA ASN A 209 -13.08 -3.92 6.96
C ASN A 209 -13.59 -4.82 5.82
N GLY A 210 -14.29 -5.92 6.12
CA GLY A 210 -14.77 -6.86 5.12
C GLY A 210 -16.29 -7.07 5.14
N ASP A 211 -16.83 -7.74 4.13
CA ASP A 211 -18.18 -8.33 4.15
C ASP A 211 -18.20 -9.75 3.56
N ARG A 212 -19.22 -10.55 3.93
CA ARG A 212 -19.44 -11.91 3.41
C ARG A 212 -20.27 -11.93 2.12
N ASP A 213 -20.78 -10.79 1.66
CA ASP A 213 -21.44 -10.65 0.36
C ASP A 213 -20.51 -11.13 -0.77
N LYS A 214 -21.02 -11.96 -1.70
CA LYS A 214 -20.20 -12.52 -2.79
C LYS A 214 -19.62 -11.45 -3.72
N ARG A 215 -20.28 -10.30 -3.85
CA ARG A 215 -19.88 -9.18 -4.73
C ARG A 215 -18.59 -8.51 -4.31
N VAL A 216 -18.17 -8.64 -3.05
CA VAL A 216 -16.93 -8.02 -2.54
C VAL A 216 -15.64 -8.49 -3.23
N THR A 217 -15.72 -9.60 -3.96
CA THR A 217 -14.59 -10.15 -4.74
C THR A 217 -14.52 -9.60 -6.16
N THR A 218 -15.48 -8.78 -6.60
CA THR A 218 -15.54 -8.24 -7.97
C THR A 218 -15.90 -6.76 -8.04
N ASP A 219 -16.68 -6.26 -7.08
CA ASP A 219 -17.16 -4.88 -7.04
C ASP A 219 -16.66 -4.15 -5.77
N PRO A 220 -15.67 -3.24 -5.89
CA PRO A 220 -15.17 -2.46 -4.76
C PRO A 220 -16.19 -1.44 -4.22
N ALA A 221 -17.31 -1.19 -4.91
CA ALA A 221 -18.39 -0.34 -4.41
C ALA A 221 -19.38 -1.07 -3.48
N THR A 222 -19.26 -2.40 -3.35
CA THR A 222 -20.10 -3.19 -2.43
C THR A 222 -19.93 -2.66 -1.00
N PRO A 223 -21.02 -2.31 -0.29
CA PRO A 223 -20.92 -1.90 1.11
C PRO A 223 -20.17 -2.94 1.94
N SER A 224 -19.10 -2.55 2.63
CA SER A 224 -18.25 -3.47 3.39
C SER A 224 -17.73 -2.86 4.70
N GLY A 225 -17.48 -3.70 5.71
CA GLY A 225 -17.01 -3.33 7.04
C GLY A 225 -17.99 -2.53 7.92
N ALA A 226 -17.55 -2.27 9.15
CA ALA A 226 -18.28 -1.54 10.17
C ALA A 226 -17.34 -0.94 11.22
N LEU A 227 -17.76 0.21 11.76
CA LEU A 227 -17.29 0.73 13.04
C LEU A 227 -18.37 0.43 14.08
N GLY A 228 -18.00 -0.22 15.18
CA GLY A 228 -18.89 -0.56 16.28
C GLY A 228 -18.39 -0.05 17.62
N GLU A 229 -19.29 0.12 18.58
CA GLU A 229 -18.98 0.47 19.96
C GLU A 229 -19.67 -0.43 20.97
N TRP A 230 -19.07 -0.59 22.15
CA TRP A 230 -19.55 -1.43 23.25
C TRP A 230 -19.27 -0.76 24.59
N SER A 231 -20.15 -0.93 25.58
CA SER A 231 -20.02 -0.21 26.86
C SER A 231 -20.05 -1.10 28.11
N ALA A 232 -20.69 -2.27 28.07
CA ALA A 232 -20.85 -3.11 29.25
C ALA A 232 -21.08 -4.60 28.93
N PRO A 233 -20.69 -5.52 29.83
CA PRO A 233 -20.99 -6.96 29.72
C PRO A 233 -22.47 -7.25 29.45
N GLY A 234 -22.73 -8.29 28.66
CA GLY A 234 -24.08 -8.68 28.26
C GLY A 234 -24.66 -7.88 27.07
N GLN A 235 -23.96 -6.85 26.59
CA GLN A 235 -24.31 -6.12 25.36
C GLN A 235 -23.53 -6.65 24.15
N ASP A 236 -24.14 -6.48 22.98
CA ASP A 236 -23.49 -6.65 21.67
C ASP A 236 -22.88 -5.31 21.19
N TRP A 237 -21.98 -5.38 20.21
CA TRP A 237 -21.49 -4.22 19.48
C TRP A 237 -22.65 -3.42 18.86
N GLN A 238 -22.67 -2.12 19.08
CA GLN A 238 -23.61 -1.18 18.47
C GLN A 238 -22.97 -0.55 17.23
N LEU A 239 -23.68 -0.58 16.10
CA LEU A 239 -23.19 -0.02 14.84
C LEU A 239 -23.08 1.50 14.94
N VAL A 240 -21.89 2.04 14.72
CA VAL A 240 -21.62 3.48 14.55
C VAL A 240 -21.73 3.86 13.08
N ARG A 241 -21.04 3.13 12.19
CA ARG A 241 -21.00 3.44 10.76
C ARG A 241 -20.72 2.19 9.93
N ARG A 242 -21.42 2.05 8.79
CA ARG A 242 -21.29 0.92 7.86
C ARG A 242 -20.34 1.25 6.71
N ASN A 243 -19.04 1.13 6.95
CA ASN A 243 -17.94 1.33 6.00
C ASN A 243 -16.72 0.52 6.43
N GLN A 244 -15.70 0.39 5.57
CA GLN A 244 -14.49 -0.37 5.89
C GLN A 244 -13.61 0.45 6.84
N PHE A 245 -13.19 -0.11 7.97
CA PHE A 245 -12.29 0.54 8.93
C PHE A 245 -11.17 -0.41 9.37
N THR A 246 -9.94 0.10 9.51
CA THR A 246 -8.75 -0.71 9.85
C THR A 246 -8.11 -0.40 11.19
N GLU A 247 -8.31 0.78 11.74
CA GLU A 247 -7.66 1.18 12.98
C GLU A 247 -8.61 1.95 13.86
N VAL A 248 -8.43 1.79 15.17
CA VAL A 248 -9.00 2.68 16.17
C VAL A 248 -7.88 2.99 17.17
N THR A 249 -7.65 4.27 17.44
CA THR A 249 -6.58 4.71 18.33
C THR A 249 -6.92 6.08 18.93
N GLY A 250 -6.04 6.59 19.78
CA GLY A 250 -6.11 7.94 20.32
C GLY A 250 -4.71 8.51 20.56
N PRO A 251 -4.58 9.69 21.18
CA PRO A 251 -3.29 10.33 21.42
C PRO A 251 -2.29 9.45 22.18
N GLY A 252 -2.77 8.53 23.02
CA GLY A 252 -1.93 7.60 23.79
C GLY A 252 -1.42 6.39 23.00
N GLY A 253 -1.91 6.17 21.77
CA GLY A 253 -1.48 5.09 20.88
C GLY A 253 -1.49 3.72 21.56
N ILE A 254 -0.42 2.93 21.38
CA ILE A 254 -0.31 1.58 21.94
C ILE A 254 -0.24 1.52 23.47
N GLN A 255 -0.20 2.67 24.17
CA GLN A 255 -0.19 2.70 25.63
C GLN A 255 -1.58 3.00 26.23
N GLY A 256 -2.58 3.28 25.38
CA GLY A 256 -3.90 3.75 25.81
C GLY A 256 -3.91 5.24 26.17
N ASN A 257 -5.09 5.87 26.12
CA ASN A 257 -5.26 7.29 26.43
C ASN A 257 -4.87 7.64 27.87
N GLU A 258 -4.26 8.81 28.04
CA GLU A 258 -3.86 9.34 29.34
C GLU A 258 -5.06 9.89 30.10
N MET A 259 -5.94 10.60 29.39
CA MET A 259 -7.21 11.11 29.92
C MET A 259 -8.36 10.38 29.22
N PRO A 260 -8.66 9.12 29.61
CA PRO A 260 -9.62 8.28 28.90
C PRO A 260 -11.02 8.90 28.80
N GLU A 261 -11.43 9.77 29.72
CA GLU A 261 -12.75 10.42 29.69
C GLU A 261 -12.88 11.57 28.67
N SER A 262 -11.77 12.16 28.22
CA SER A 262 -11.79 13.39 27.40
C SER A 262 -10.97 13.31 26.12
N ASP A 263 -9.93 12.46 26.09
CA ASP A 263 -9.08 12.30 24.91
C ASP A 263 -9.92 11.83 23.72
N PRO A 264 -9.67 12.36 22.51
CA PRO A 264 -10.37 11.91 21.31
C PRO A 264 -9.99 10.47 20.96
N LEU A 265 -10.89 9.81 20.23
CA LEU A 265 -10.56 8.59 19.49
C LEU A 265 -10.64 8.89 18.00
N TRP A 266 -9.79 8.23 17.23
CA TRP A 266 -9.74 8.31 15.78
C TRP A 266 -9.86 6.92 15.19
N SER A 267 -10.61 6.81 14.09
CA SER A 267 -10.69 5.60 13.30
C SER A 267 -10.50 5.95 11.82
N ILE A 268 -9.70 5.16 11.11
CA ILE A 268 -9.41 5.34 9.69
C ILE A 268 -9.93 4.18 8.87
N GLY A 269 -10.48 4.53 7.72
CA GLY A 269 -11.24 3.63 6.88
C GLY A 269 -11.39 4.15 5.46
N TRP A 270 -12.29 3.55 4.69
CA TRP A 270 -12.60 3.98 3.33
C TRP A 270 -13.96 3.47 2.86
N ASP A 271 -14.39 4.05 1.75
CA ASP A 271 -15.35 3.46 0.83
C ASP A 271 -14.80 3.57 -0.60
N HIS A 272 -15.59 3.22 -1.60
CA HIS A 272 -15.18 3.32 -3.00
C HIS A 272 -14.93 4.76 -3.48
N ARG A 273 -15.35 5.78 -2.72
CA ARG A 273 -15.20 7.20 -3.08
C ARG A 273 -13.91 7.78 -2.54
N SER A 274 -13.61 7.56 -1.26
CA SER A 274 -12.50 8.21 -0.55
C SER A 274 -12.11 7.47 0.73
N LEU A 275 -11.00 7.91 1.33
CA LEU A 275 -10.68 7.54 2.70
C LEU A 275 -11.65 8.24 3.65
N ILE A 276 -11.89 7.61 4.80
CA ILE A 276 -12.75 8.10 5.88
C ILE A 276 -11.90 8.22 7.14
N LEU A 277 -11.96 9.39 7.78
CA LEU A 277 -11.46 9.61 9.14
C LEU A 277 -12.67 9.89 10.02
N MET A 278 -12.86 9.08 11.06
CA MET A 278 -13.86 9.27 12.10
C MET A 278 -13.17 9.77 13.37
N CYS A 279 -13.68 10.84 13.97
CA CYS A 279 -13.23 11.35 15.25
C CYS A 279 -14.37 11.30 16.28
N LEU A 280 -14.15 10.63 17.41
CA LEU A 280 -15.02 10.68 18.58
C LEU A 280 -14.45 11.69 19.57
N HIS A 281 -15.18 12.77 19.82
CA HIS A 281 -14.81 13.77 20.80
C HIS A 281 -16.05 14.28 21.52
N GLU A 282 -15.97 14.43 22.85
CA GLU A 282 -17.12 14.80 23.70
C GLU A 282 -18.37 13.92 23.46
N GLY A 283 -18.16 12.61 23.29
CA GLY A 283 -19.23 11.64 23.05
C GLY A 283 -19.88 11.72 21.66
N ARG A 284 -19.35 12.51 20.72
CA ARG A 284 -19.92 12.69 19.38
C ARG A 284 -18.95 12.28 18.27
N TRP A 285 -19.46 11.51 17.30
CA TRP A 285 -18.73 11.12 16.10
C TRP A 285 -18.84 12.19 15.00
N GLN A 286 -17.71 12.55 14.41
CA GLN A 286 -17.61 13.42 13.23
C GLN A 286 -16.79 12.72 12.14
N GLY A 287 -17.31 12.68 10.92
CA GLY A 287 -16.64 12.12 9.75
C GLY A 287 -15.94 13.19 8.90
N TYR A 288 -14.83 12.79 8.30
CA TYR A 288 -14.02 13.55 7.32
C TYR A 288 -13.61 12.62 6.19
N ARG A 289 -13.37 13.19 5.01
CA ARG A 289 -12.92 12.47 3.81
C ARG A 289 -11.54 12.93 3.38
N LEU A 290 -10.68 11.96 3.06
CA LEU A 290 -9.34 12.22 2.54
C LEU A 290 -9.19 11.58 1.16
N PRO A 291 -8.36 12.15 0.28
CA PRO A 291 -8.07 11.54 -1.01
C PRO A 291 -7.31 10.21 -0.85
N LYS A 292 -7.57 9.28 -1.76
CA LYS A 292 -6.81 8.04 -1.92
C LYS A 292 -5.59 8.26 -2.79
N SER A 293 -4.44 7.78 -2.33
CA SER A 293 -3.17 7.85 -3.08
C SER A 293 -3.00 6.67 -4.05
N SER A 294 -3.47 5.49 -3.66
CA SER A 294 -3.46 4.26 -4.45
C SER A 294 -4.81 3.56 -4.35
N HIS A 295 -5.15 2.80 -5.39
CA HIS A 295 -6.36 1.96 -5.43
C HIS A 295 -6.05 0.46 -5.25
N CYS A 296 -4.79 0.06 -5.00
CA CYS A 296 -4.47 -1.35 -4.73
C CYS A 296 -5.20 -1.90 -3.49
N TYR A 297 -5.64 -1.02 -2.59
CA TYR A 297 -6.29 -1.31 -1.32
C TYR A 297 -7.84 -1.37 -1.40
N ASP A 298 -8.42 -1.05 -2.56
CA ASP A 298 -9.86 -0.77 -2.70
C ASP A 298 -10.77 -2.01 -2.61
N GLY A 299 -10.20 -3.22 -2.49
CA GLY A 299 -10.99 -4.45 -2.40
C GLY A 299 -12.00 -4.41 -1.25
N ALA A 300 -13.28 -4.60 -1.57
CA ALA A 300 -14.36 -4.59 -0.57
C ALA A 300 -14.35 -5.83 0.34
N HIS A 301 -13.57 -6.86 0.04
CA HIS A 301 -13.50 -8.08 0.86
C HIS A 301 -12.68 -7.89 2.13
N GLY A 302 -11.71 -6.97 2.15
CA GLY A 302 -10.92 -6.63 3.35
C GLY A 302 -9.49 -7.21 3.43
N TRP A 303 -9.03 -8.06 2.50
CA TRP A 303 -7.67 -8.64 2.51
C TRP A 303 -6.62 -7.78 1.80
N ASN A 304 -6.99 -7.01 0.75
CA ASN A 304 -6.13 -6.06 0.01
C ASN A 304 -5.47 -4.97 0.85
N THR A 305 -5.76 -4.95 2.14
CA THR A 305 -5.24 -3.99 3.11
C THR A 305 -4.75 -4.74 4.32
N GLU A 306 -3.52 -4.44 4.69
CA GLU A 306 -2.93 -4.91 5.92
C GLU A 306 -3.55 -4.24 7.14
N TRP A 307 -2.76 -3.39 7.76
CA TRP A 307 -2.99 -2.86 9.08
C TRP A 307 -2.51 -1.41 9.09
N PRO A 308 -3.11 -0.51 8.28
CA PRO A 308 -2.76 0.90 8.32
C PRO A 308 -2.93 1.47 9.72
N ARG A 309 -1.97 2.27 10.20
CA ARG A 309 -1.89 2.70 11.61
C ARG A 309 -1.82 4.22 11.74
N ILE A 310 -2.16 4.72 12.92
CA ILE A 310 -1.73 6.05 13.41
C ILE A 310 -0.86 5.79 14.64
N ARG A 311 0.42 6.19 14.61
CA ARG A 311 1.35 5.97 15.72
C ARG A 311 2.33 7.10 15.92
N ASP A 312 2.78 7.22 17.16
CA ASP A 312 3.90 8.05 17.54
C ASP A 312 5.21 7.46 16.98
N ILE A 313 6.01 8.33 16.37
CA ILE A 313 7.34 8.01 15.83
C ILE A 313 8.44 8.91 16.42
N GLY A 314 8.14 9.67 17.48
CA GLY A 314 9.07 10.61 18.11
C GLY A 314 9.12 11.99 17.45
N GLU A 315 8.17 12.29 16.56
CA GLU A 315 7.97 13.63 15.97
C GLU A 315 6.85 14.39 16.72
N THR A 316 6.70 15.68 16.43
CA THR A 316 5.58 16.51 16.96
C THR A 316 4.22 15.91 16.58
N ASP A 317 4.07 15.58 15.29
CA ASP A 317 2.89 14.94 14.74
C ASP A 317 3.03 13.41 14.80
N LEU A 318 1.89 12.73 14.79
CA LEU A 318 1.85 11.28 14.62
C LEU A 318 2.06 10.94 13.14
N LEU A 319 2.56 9.74 12.86
CA LEU A 319 2.56 9.17 11.51
C LEU A 319 1.29 8.37 11.31
N MET A 320 0.54 8.68 10.25
CA MET A 320 -0.54 7.84 9.75
C MET A 320 -0.13 7.18 8.43
N THR A 321 -0.37 5.87 8.29
CA THR A 321 -0.34 5.17 7.00
C THR A 321 -1.76 4.88 6.54
N MET A 322 -2.06 5.12 5.26
CA MET A 322 -3.31 4.68 4.65
C MET A 322 -3.22 4.70 3.12
N HIS A 323 -3.66 3.63 2.47
CA HIS A 323 -3.74 3.50 1.00
C HIS A 323 -2.44 3.88 0.25
N GLY A 324 -1.28 3.40 0.74
CA GLY A 324 0.01 3.63 0.10
C GLY A 324 0.54 5.06 0.28
N ALA A 325 0.14 5.74 1.35
CA ALA A 325 0.61 7.07 1.69
C ALA A 325 0.98 7.21 3.17
N PHE A 326 2.04 7.97 3.41
CA PHE A 326 2.41 8.51 4.71
C PHE A 326 1.76 9.87 4.92
N TRP A 327 1.26 10.13 6.12
CA TRP A 327 0.57 11.36 6.48
C TRP A 327 1.11 11.90 7.79
N LYS A 328 1.27 13.21 7.88
CA LYS A 328 1.37 13.90 9.17
C LYS A 328 -0.01 13.97 9.77
N PHE A 329 -0.17 13.43 10.97
CA PHE A 329 -1.44 13.40 11.68
C PHE A 329 -1.31 14.18 12.99
N PRO A 330 -2.06 15.29 13.16
CA PRO A 330 -1.90 16.15 14.33
C PRO A 330 -2.39 15.46 15.60
N ARG A 331 -1.57 15.45 16.64
CA ARG A 331 -1.87 14.74 17.91
C ARG A 331 -3.11 15.27 18.63
N ASN A 332 -3.44 16.55 18.41
CA ASN A 332 -4.59 17.23 19.02
C ASN A 332 -5.83 17.26 18.10
N PHE A 333 -5.90 16.37 17.10
CA PHE A 333 -7.01 16.35 16.13
C PHE A 333 -8.37 16.20 16.84
N THR A 334 -9.19 17.24 16.73
CA THR A 334 -10.59 17.29 17.19
C THR A 334 -11.41 18.11 16.21
N PRO A 335 -12.76 18.08 16.24
CA PRO A 335 -13.56 18.93 15.38
C PRO A 335 -13.31 20.44 15.52
N ALA A 336 -12.87 20.89 16.71
CA ALA A 336 -12.50 22.29 16.95
C ALA A 336 -11.02 22.61 16.63
N SER A 337 -10.20 21.59 16.37
CA SER A 337 -8.77 21.70 16.04
C SER A 337 -8.37 20.57 15.09
N SER A 338 -8.76 20.71 13.82
CA SER A 338 -8.63 19.69 12.76
C SER A 338 -7.62 20.05 11.68
N ALA A 339 -6.90 21.17 11.83
CA ALA A 339 -5.81 21.56 10.94
C ALA A 339 -4.53 20.75 11.20
N GLY A 340 -3.63 20.70 10.20
CA GLY A 340 -2.32 20.03 10.30
C GLY A 340 -2.24 18.66 9.63
N LEU A 341 -3.38 18.05 9.29
CA LEU A 341 -3.40 16.80 8.51
C LEU A 341 -2.92 17.05 7.08
N THR A 342 -1.78 16.48 6.70
CA THR A 342 -1.19 16.63 5.36
C THR A 342 -0.47 15.36 4.90
N PRO A 343 -0.49 15.03 3.60
CA PRO A 343 0.32 13.95 3.05
C PRO A 343 1.82 14.28 3.13
N ARG A 344 2.67 13.25 3.30
CA ARG A 344 4.14 13.33 3.23
C ARG A 344 4.66 12.81 1.90
N SER A 345 4.48 11.52 1.65
CA SER A 345 4.85 10.86 0.40
C SER A 345 3.98 9.63 0.16
N ASN A 346 4.00 9.12 -1.06
CA ASN A 346 3.42 7.81 -1.38
C ASN A 346 4.49 6.70 -1.27
N TYR A 347 4.06 5.46 -1.08
CA TYR A 347 4.91 4.26 -1.00
C TYR A 347 4.29 3.04 -1.71
N LEU A 348 5.12 2.06 -2.05
CA LEU A 348 4.75 0.83 -2.76
C LEU A 348 4.72 -0.40 -1.85
N LYS A 349 5.57 -0.45 -0.81
CA LYS A 349 5.54 -1.52 0.17
C LYS A 349 4.14 -1.75 0.76
N VAL A 350 3.88 -2.97 1.19
CA VAL A 350 2.70 -3.30 1.99
C VAL A 350 3.15 -3.33 3.44
N ILE A 351 2.69 -2.35 4.23
CA ILE A 351 3.16 -2.09 5.61
C ILE A 351 2.05 -2.46 6.58
N GLY A 352 2.34 -3.36 7.53
CA GLY A 352 1.41 -3.83 8.55
C GLY A 352 1.54 -3.15 9.93
N ASP A 353 2.75 -2.75 10.32
CA ASP A 353 2.95 -1.96 11.54
C ASP A 353 4.29 -1.23 11.44
N PHE A 354 4.52 -0.26 12.32
CA PHE A 354 5.78 0.44 12.37
C PHE A 354 6.07 1.02 13.74
N ALA A 355 7.35 1.18 14.05
CA ALA A 355 7.77 1.87 15.26
C ALA A 355 9.13 2.55 15.09
N ARG A 356 9.33 3.61 15.87
CA ARG A 356 10.65 4.23 16.07
C ARG A 356 11.53 3.29 16.88
N TRP A 357 12.74 2.98 16.42
CA TRP A 357 13.71 2.19 17.19
C TRP A 357 15.14 2.64 16.89
N GLY A 358 15.82 3.14 17.93
CA GLY A 358 17.09 3.84 17.77
C GLY A 358 16.94 5.01 16.79
N ASP A 359 17.86 5.08 15.82
CA ASP A 359 17.87 6.11 14.79
C ASP A 359 17.03 5.79 13.55
N HIS A 360 16.30 4.67 13.54
CA HIS A 360 15.45 4.27 12.42
C HIS A 360 13.95 4.31 12.73
N LEU A 361 13.15 4.47 11.69
CA LEU A 361 11.78 3.98 11.65
C LEU A 361 11.82 2.56 11.08
N VAL A 362 11.28 1.60 11.81
CA VAL A 362 11.23 0.20 11.40
C VAL A 362 9.82 -0.12 10.94
N LEU A 363 9.69 -0.49 9.66
CA LEU A 363 8.44 -0.84 9.02
C LEU A 363 8.34 -2.38 8.94
N GLY A 364 7.30 -2.96 9.53
CA GLY A 364 6.95 -4.36 9.35
C GLY A 364 6.17 -4.53 8.05
N CYS A 365 6.68 -5.34 7.12
CA CYS A 365 6.08 -5.51 5.81
C CYS A 365 5.30 -6.83 5.68
N ASP A 366 4.47 -6.91 4.64
CA ASP A 366 4.04 -8.17 4.02
C ASP A 366 4.58 -8.25 2.58
N ASP A 367 5.60 -9.09 2.37
CA ASP A 367 6.41 -9.04 1.15
C ASP A 367 6.04 -10.08 0.10
N SER A 368 5.73 -11.32 0.49
CA SER A 368 5.31 -12.36 -0.45
C SER A 368 4.52 -13.48 0.22
N ALA A 369 3.29 -13.68 -0.26
CA ALA A 369 2.51 -14.89 -0.03
C ALA A 369 3.10 -16.11 -0.77
N ASN A 370 2.85 -17.34 -0.30
CA ASN A 370 3.39 -18.57 -0.92
C ASN A 370 2.91 -18.75 -2.38
N LYS A 371 1.77 -18.17 -2.71
CA LYS A 371 1.19 -18.02 -4.04
C LYS A 371 0.24 -16.82 -4.02
N GLU A 372 -0.02 -16.29 -5.21
CA GLU A 372 -0.94 -15.17 -5.38
C GLU A 372 -2.36 -15.55 -4.93
N PHE A 373 -3.07 -14.60 -4.33
CA PHE A 373 -4.48 -14.74 -3.94
C PHE A 373 -5.40 -14.54 -5.16
N LEU A 374 -5.80 -13.28 -5.40
CA LEU A 374 -6.75 -12.90 -6.46
C LEU A 374 -6.07 -12.24 -7.68
N ASN A 375 -4.74 -12.10 -7.67
CA ASN A 375 -3.97 -11.38 -8.69
C ASN A 375 -3.61 -12.21 -9.93
N ILE A 376 -4.42 -13.19 -10.30
CA ILE A 376 -4.14 -14.03 -11.46
C ILE A 376 -4.56 -13.30 -12.74
N ARG A 377 -3.63 -13.14 -13.68
CA ARG A 377 -3.91 -12.47 -14.97
C ARG A 377 -3.09 -13.05 -16.12
N LYS A 378 -3.64 -12.97 -17.34
CA LYS A 378 -2.97 -13.44 -18.57
C LYS A 378 -1.57 -12.85 -18.76
N ALA A 379 -1.37 -11.60 -18.33
CA ALA A 379 -0.08 -10.91 -18.41
C ALA A 379 1.06 -11.59 -17.60
N LYS A 380 0.73 -12.42 -16.61
CA LYS A 380 1.71 -13.17 -15.81
C LYS A 380 2.05 -14.54 -16.40
N GLY A 381 1.18 -15.09 -17.25
CA GLY A 381 1.30 -16.44 -17.80
C GLY A 381 1.05 -17.51 -16.74
N LYS A 382 1.90 -18.54 -16.70
CA LYS A 382 1.83 -19.66 -15.73
C LYS A 382 2.87 -19.52 -14.62
N LEU A 383 3.16 -18.28 -14.22
CA LEU A 383 4.18 -18.01 -13.22
C LEU A 383 3.82 -18.69 -11.88
N ALA A 384 4.72 -19.50 -11.36
CA ALA A 384 4.57 -20.07 -10.02
C ALA A 384 4.81 -19.00 -8.94
N GLY A 385 4.08 -19.14 -7.83
CA GLY A 385 4.38 -18.40 -6.61
C GLY A 385 5.72 -18.81 -6.00
N PRO A 386 6.22 -18.05 -5.00
CA PRO A 386 7.49 -18.32 -4.34
C PRO A 386 7.51 -19.64 -3.55
N GLY A 387 6.35 -20.27 -3.31
CA GLY A 387 6.24 -21.59 -2.69
C GLY A 387 6.47 -21.62 -1.18
N GLN A 388 6.83 -20.50 -0.57
CA GLN A 388 6.84 -20.28 0.87
C GLN A 388 6.65 -18.79 1.15
N SER A 389 5.78 -18.47 2.09
CA SER A 389 5.48 -17.08 2.45
C SER A 389 6.64 -16.48 3.25
N GLN A 390 6.89 -15.20 3.04
CA GLN A 390 7.99 -14.49 3.68
C GLN A 390 7.73 -12.98 3.79
N SER A 391 8.27 -12.41 4.86
CA SER A 391 8.27 -10.97 5.11
C SER A 391 9.57 -10.53 5.75
N ASN A 392 9.84 -9.23 5.69
CA ASN A 392 10.99 -8.63 6.31
C ASN A 392 10.66 -7.27 6.93
N LEU A 393 11.64 -6.74 7.64
CA LEU A 393 11.63 -5.39 8.18
C LEU A 393 12.35 -4.45 7.22
N TRP A 394 11.84 -3.23 7.11
CA TRP A 394 12.48 -2.15 6.37
C TRP A 394 12.85 -1.01 7.32
N PHE A 395 14.15 -0.78 7.47
CA PHE A 395 14.71 0.24 8.34
C PHE A 395 15.01 1.49 7.53
N ILE A 396 14.27 2.57 7.77
CA ILE A 396 14.51 3.84 7.09
C ILE A 396 14.84 4.93 8.09
N PRO A 397 15.68 5.91 7.73
CA PRO A 397 15.78 7.12 8.54
C PRO A 397 14.48 7.93 8.41
N PRO A 398 14.01 8.64 9.47
CA PRO A 398 12.71 9.31 9.47
C PRO A 398 12.47 10.29 8.31
N GLU A 399 13.50 11.01 7.86
CA GLU A 399 13.43 11.94 6.74
C GLU A 399 13.06 11.27 5.41
N LYS A 400 13.28 9.95 5.28
CA LYS A 400 12.91 9.20 4.08
C LYS A 400 11.40 9.23 3.84
N LEU A 401 10.58 9.43 4.88
CA LEU A 401 9.12 9.56 4.80
C LEU A 401 8.63 10.70 3.87
N ASP A 402 9.48 11.69 3.58
CA ASP A 402 9.15 12.80 2.67
C ASP A 402 9.80 12.64 1.27
N GLN A 403 10.52 11.54 1.02
CA GLN A 403 11.44 11.40 -0.13
C GLN A 403 11.20 10.15 -1.00
N ILE A 404 10.08 9.45 -0.80
CA ILE A 404 9.79 8.20 -1.54
C ILE A 404 9.03 8.51 -2.84
N GLY A 405 7.70 8.52 -2.80
CA GLY A 405 6.85 8.73 -3.98
C GLY A 405 6.14 10.09 -3.98
N PRO A 406 5.69 10.56 -5.16
CA PRO A 406 5.04 11.86 -5.28
C PRO A 406 3.72 11.89 -4.51
N VAL A 407 3.41 13.04 -3.92
CA VAL A 407 2.14 13.30 -3.25
C VAL A 407 1.06 13.49 -4.30
N ILE A 408 0.22 12.48 -4.46
CA ILE A 408 -0.97 12.50 -5.30
C ILE A 408 -2.15 11.94 -4.51
N GLY A 409 -3.36 12.42 -4.80
CA GLY A 409 -4.55 11.98 -4.11
C GLY A 409 -5.80 12.25 -4.93
N ARG A 410 -6.79 11.37 -4.86
CA ARG A 410 -8.08 11.56 -5.53
C ARG A 410 -9.23 10.94 -4.76
N GLY A 411 -10.44 11.43 -4.97
CA GLY A 411 -11.63 10.80 -4.41
C GLY A 411 -12.84 11.69 -4.47
N ALA A 412 -13.96 11.21 -3.95
CA ALA A 412 -15.23 11.92 -4.02
C ALA A 412 -15.86 12.08 -2.63
N VAL A 413 -16.73 13.09 -2.50
CA VAL A 413 -17.71 13.16 -1.41
C VAL A 413 -19.05 12.55 -1.84
N TRP A 414 -19.39 12.71 -3.12
CA TRP A 414 -20.50 12.05 -3.80
C TRP A 414 -20.00 11.46 -5.12
N LEU A 415 -20.47 10.26 -5.47
CA LEU A 415 -20.14 9.56 -6.70
C LEU A 415 -21.38 8.81 -7.21
N ASN A 416 -22.09 9.43 -8.16
CA ASN A 416 -23.40 9.00 -8.64
C ASN A 416 -24.45 8.84 -7.53
N ASP A 417 -24.39 9.68 -6.50
CA ASP A 417 -25.28 9.60 -5.36
C ASP A 417 -26.51 10.51 -5.50
N PRO A 418 -27.65 10.11 -4.95
CA PRO A 418 -28.76 11.04 -4.76
C PRO A 418 -28.40 12.06 -3.67
N VAL A 419 -28.76 13.32 -3.90
CA VAL A 419 -28.69 14.38 -2.90
C VAL A 419 -30.04 15.07 -2.76
N LYS A 420 -30.39 15.50 -1.56
CA LYS A 420 -31.58 16.30 -1.26
C LYS A 420 -31.22 17.78 -1.19
N ALA A 421 -32.23 18.63 -1.32
CA ALA A 421 -32.07 20.05 -1.06
C ALA A 421 -31.64 20.27 0.40
N GLY A 422 -30.56 21.02 0.59
CA GLY A 422 -29.97 21.29 1.90
C GLY A 422 -28.92 20.28 2.35
N ASP A 423 -28.73 19.15 1.65
CA ASP A 423 -27.70 18.18 1.99
C ASP A 423 -26.32 18.83 1.94
N VAL A 424 -25.52 18.57 2.97
CA VAL A 424 -24.13 19.02 3.09
C VAL A 424 -23.22 17.79 3.03
N SER A 425 -22.22 17.82 2.17
CA SER A 425 -21.24 16.74 2.08
C SER A 425 -20.40 16.65 3.36
N GLU A 426 -19.80 15.49 3.62
CA GLU A 426 -18.74 15.42 4.63
C GLU A 426 -17.58 16.37 4.24
N PRO A 427 -16.86 16.93 5.22
CA PRO A 427 -15.65 17.70 4.97
C PRO A 427 -14.62 16.88 4.19
N TYR A 428 -14.10 17.43 3.10
CA TYR A 428 -13.05 16.84 2.29
C TYR A 428 -11.75 17.62 2.49
N LEU A 429 -10.64 16.92 2.74
CA LEU A 429 -9.34 17.57 2.98
C LEU A 429 -9.00 18.52 1.82
N PHE A 430 -8.53 19.72 2.12
CA PHE A 430 -8.13 20.71 1.11
C PHE A 430 -6.67 21.15 1.25
N SER A 431 -6.10 21.03 2.45
CA SER A 431 -4.71 21.34 2.74
C SER A 431 -3.73 20.26 2.22
N GLY A 432 -2.46 20.66 2.06
CA GLY A 432 -1.36 19.73 1.78
C GLY A 432 -1.14 19.40 0.30
N TYR A 433 -1.88 20.05 -0.61
CA TYR A 433 -1.77 19.86 -2.06
C TYR A 433 -1.57 21.18 -2.82
N GLN A 434 -0.62 21.23 -3.74
CA GLN A 434 -0.30 22.41 -4.55
C GLN A 434 -1.26 22.60 -5.73
N HIS A 435 -1.63 21.52 -6.40
CA HIS A 435 -2.56 21.50 -7.53
C HIS A 435 -3.81 20.78 -7.11
N ARG A 436 -4.95 21.47 -7.20
CA ARG A 436 -6.23 20.93 -6.77
C ARG A 436 -7.30 21.27 -7.79
N SER A 437 -8.12 20.28 -8.14
CA SER A 437 -9.31 20.47 -8.94
C SER A 437 -10.50 19.72 -8.36
N LEU A 438 -11.69 20.23 -8.66
CA LEU A 438 -12.97 19.62 -8.36
C LEU A 438 -13.78 19.55 -9.65
N LEU A 439 -14.30 18.36 -9.96
CA LEU A 439 -15.31 18.18 -10.98
C LEU A 439 -16.65 17.87 -10.34
N VAL A 440 -17.69 18.60 -10.76
CA VAL A 440 -19.06 18.38 -10.37
C VAL A 440 -19.89 18.00 -11.58
N SER A 441 -20.58 16.86 -11.51
CA SER A 441 -21.52 16.38 -12.53
C SER A 441 -22.84 16.02 -11.87
N THR A 442 -23.95 16.27 -12.56
CA THR A 442 -25.28 16.02 -12.05
C THR A 442 -26.23 15.64 -13.18
N SER A 443 -27.21 14.78 -12.89
CA SER A 443 -28.29 14.42 -13.83
C SER A 443 -29.36 15.51 -13.98
N GLU A 444 -29.42 16.45 -13.05
CA GLU A 444 -30.35 17.58 -13.05
C GLU A 444 -29.57 18.89 -12.92
N ALA A 445 -30.11 20.01 -13.40
CA ALA A 445 -29.48 21.30 -13.17
C ALA A 445 -29.56 21.65 -11.67
N VAL A 446 -28.41 21.76 -11.01
CA VAL A 446 -28.31 22.00 -9.57
C VAL A 446 -27.28 23.08 -9.28
N THR A 447 -27.64 23.93 -8.33
CA THR A 447 -26.73 24.91 -7.74
C THR A 447 -26.17 24.35 -6.43
N PHE A 448 -24.85 24.38 -6.28
CA PHE A 448 -24.16 24.02 -5.03
C PHE A 448 -23.54 25.25 -4.39
N THR A 449 -23.52 25.31 -3.07
CA THR A 449 -22.69 26.26 -2.32
C THR A 449 -21.44 25.53 -1.88
N LEU A 450 -20.27 26.05 -2.27
CA LEU A 450 -18.99 25.58 -1.78
C LEU A 450 -18.68 26.31 -0.48
N GLU A 451 -18.41 25.58 0.60
CA GLU A 451 -18.04 26.12 1.90
C GLU A 451 -16.63 25.65 2.28
N VAL A 452 -15.90 26.51 2.99
CA VAL A 452 -14.53 26.24 3.45
C VAL A 452 -14.44 26.43 4.97
N ASP A 453 -13.72 25.54 5.63
CA ASP A 453 -13.18 25.76 6.97
C ASP A 453 -11.69 26.04 6.81
N GLU A 454 -11.34 27.32 6.85
CA GLU A 454 -9.98 27.74 6.51
C GLU A 454 -8.96 27.26 7.55
N LYS A 455 -9.34 27.35 8.83
CA LYS A 455 -8.44 27.14 9.98
C LYS A 455 -8.59 25.77 10.64
N GLY A 456 -9.53 24.94 10.18
CA GLY A 456 -9.81 23.64 10.81
C GLY A 456 -10.47 23.79 12.18
N THR A 457 -11.28 24.82 12.37
CA THR A 457 -11.91 25.13 13.68
C THR A 457 -13.38 24.73 13.75
N GLY A 458 -13.92 24.18 12.66
CA GLY A 458 -15.36 23.93 12.48
C GLY A 458 -16.14 25.19 12.07
N ALA A 459 -15.47 26.33 11.86
CA ALA A 459 -16.08 27.58 11.41
C ALA A 459 -16.19 27.62 9.88
N TRP A 460 -17.34 27.20 9.36
CA TRP A 460 -17.60 27.15 7.91
C TRP A 460 -18.06 28.48 7.34
N THR A 461 -17.43 28.92 6.25
CA THR A 461 -17.82 30.11 5.50
C THR A 461 -18.16 29.78 4.05
N PRO A 462 -19.24 30.35 3.48
CA PRO A 462 -19.50 30.25 2.04
C PRO A 462 -18.35 30.85 1.24
N LYS A 463 -17.90 30.12 0.23
CA LYS A 463 -16.78 30.50 -0.63
C LYS A 463 -17.24 30.90 -2.02
N SER A 464 -18.09 30.09 -2.64
CA SER A 464 -18.62 30.34 -3.97
C SER A 464 -19.92 29.55 -4.22
N THR A 465 -20.62 29.92 -5.29
CA THR A 465 -21.79 29.20 -5.78
C THR A 465 -21.44 28.57 -7.13
N LEU A 466 -21.81 27.30 -7.29
CA LEU A 466 -21.49 26.48 -8.46
C LEU A 466 -22.80 26.12 -9.17
N GLU A 467 -23.02 26.67 -10.36
CA GLU A 467 -24.16 26.30 -11.20
C GLU A 467 -23.72 25.17 -12.13
N VAL A 468 -24.34 24.00 -11.99
CA VAL A 468 -23.97 22.80 -12.74
C VAL A 468 -25.16 22.36 -13.59
N SER A 469 -24.92 22.26 -14.90
CA SER A 469 -25.93 21.80 -15.85
C SER A 469 -26.07 20.27 -15.84
N ALA A 470 -27.22 19.77 -16.29
CA ALA A 470 -27.45 18.33 -16.45
C ALA A 470 -26.61 17.69 -17.58
N SER A 471 -26.21 18.48 -18.58
CA SER A 471 -25.58 17.98 -19.82
C SER A 471 -24.07 18.16 -19.88
N MET A 472 -23.49 18.99 -19.01
CA MET A 472 -22.07 19.32 -19.02
C MET A 472 -21.56 19.45 -17.58
N PRO A 473 -20.53 18.67 -17.19
CA PRO A 473 -19.93 18.80 -15.88
C PRO A 473 -19.20 20.14 -15.74
N LEU A 474 -19.11 20.63 -14.51
CA LEU A 474 -18.33 21.80 -14.16
C LEU A 474 -16.98 21.35 -13.59
N GLN A 475 -15.88 21.76 -14.23
CA GLN A 475 -14.54 21.62 -13.67
C GLN A 475 -14.10 22.95 -13.03
N ILE A 476 -13.51 22.85 -11.84
CA ILE A 476 -12.99 23.96 -11.07
C ILE A 476 -11.53 23.67 -10.76
N ASP A 477 -10.66 24.60 -11.13
CA ASP A 477 -9.25 24.58 -10.76
C ASP A 477 -9.02 25.56 -9.61
N PHE A 478 -8.51 25.07 -8.48
CA PHE A 478 -8.18 25.90 -7.33
C PHE A 478 -6.71 26.32 -7.42
N PRO A 479 -6.41 27.63 -7.47
CA PRO A 479 -5.02 28.08 -7.56
C PRO A 479 -4.26 27.75 -6.26
N ALA A 480 -2.94 27.56 -6.34
CA ALA A 480 -2.10 27.21 -5.20
C ALA A 480 -2.19 28.23 -4.03
N LYS A 481 -2.43 29.51 -4.35
CA LYS A 481 -2.62 30.59 -3.36
C LYS A 481 -3.91 30.47 -2.54
N GLU A 482 -4.84 29.64 -2.98
CA GLU A 482 -6.09 29.43 -2.28
C GLU A 482 -5.87 28.53 -1.06
N THR A 483 -6.29 29.00 0.11
CA THR A 483 -6.05 28.34 1.40
C THR A 483 -7.31 27.71 1.96
N GLY A 484 -7.12 26.68 2.79
CA GLY A 484 -8.13 26.12 3.66
C GLY A 484 -7.78 24.72 4.12
N THR A 485 -8.37 24.31 5.25
CA THR A 485 -8.16 22.97 5.80
C THR A 485 -9.15 21.98 5.18
N TRP A 486 -10.43 22.37 5.11
CA TRP A 486 -11.50 21.52 4.59
C TRP A 486 -12.42 22.25 3.61
N LEU A 487 -12.93 21.52 2.63
CA LEU A 487 -14.02 21.95 1.75
C LEU A 487 -15.24 21.05 1.93
N ARG A 488 -16.43 21.60 1.70
CA ARG A 488 -17.66 20.80 1.55
C ARG A 488 -18.64 21.48 0.59
N LEU A 489 -19.53 20.67 0.02
CA LEU A 489 -20.58 21.15 -0.89
C LEU A 489 -21.94 21.07 -0.18
N LYS A 490 -22.76 22.09 -0.39
CA LYS A 490 -24.17 22.11 0.02
C LYS A 490 -25.07 22.17 -1.21
N ALA A 491 -25.91 21.17 -1.41
CA ALA A 491 -26.85 21.13 -2.53
C ALA A 491 -28.02 22.08 -2.25
N GLN A 492 -28.34 23.00 -3.17
CA GLN A 492 -29.51 23.88 -3.01
C GLN A 492 -30.80 23.23 -3.49
N LYS A 493 -30.70 22.22 -4.35
CA LYS A 493 -31.82 21.44 -4.88
C LYS A 493 -31.47 19.96 -4.85
N ALA A 494 -32.49 19.11 -4.93
CA ALA A 494 -32.30 17.67 -5.05
C ALA A 494 -31.84 17.29 -6.47
N ALA A 495 -31.00 16.25 -6.55
CA ALA A 495 -30.62 15.59 -7.79
C ALA A 495 -30.46 14.09 -7.54
N SER A 496 -30.77 13.28 -8.55
CA SER A 496 -30.77 11.82 -8.40
C SER A 496 -29.38 11.20 -8.53
N LYS A 497 -28.48 11.83 -9.29
CA LYS A 497 -27.09 11.41 -9.45
C LYS A 497 -26.19 12.62 -9.42
N VAL A 498 -25.39 12.76 -8.37
CA VAL A 498 -24.37 13.79 -8.21
C VAL A 498 -23.01 13.13 -8.01
N THR A 499 -22.03 13.65 -8.73
CA THR A 499 -20.61 13.33 -8.55
C THR A 499 -19.87 14.62 -8.23
N ALA A 500 -19.14 14.64 -7.13
CA ALA A 500 -18.23 15.71 -6.73
C ALA A 500 -16.86 15.08 -6.45
N PHE A 501 -16.00 15.08 -7.46
CA PHE A 501 -14.76 14.32 -7.50
C PHE A 501 -13.54 15.25 -7.54
N PHE A 502 -12.59 15.00 -6.65
CA PHE A 502 -11.40 15.80 -6.44
C PHE A 502 -10.17 15.10 -7.02
N HIS A 503 -9.31 15.88 -7.67
CA HIS A 503 -7.99 15.44 -8.14
C HIS A 503 -6.91 16.37 -7.60
N TYR A 504 -6.03 15.81 -6.78
CA TYR A 504 -4.97 16.55 -6.10
C TYR A 504 -3.60 15.98 -6.40
N ARG A 505 -2.61 16.87 -6.44
CA ARG A 505 -1.19 16.51 -6.45
C ARG A 505 -0.30 17.65 -5.99
N ASN A 506 0.92 17.31 -5.60
CA ASN A 506 2.03 18.25 -5.59
C ASN A 506 2.81 18.18 -6.91
N ASP A 507 3.74 19.12 -7.06
CA ASP A 507 4.82 19.02 -8.01
C ASP A 507 5.64 17.75 -7.72
N ASP A 508 6.08 17.10 -8.78
CA ASP A 508 6.95 15.92 -8.69
C ASP A 508 8.40 16.41 -8.85
N PRO A 509 9.17 16.55 -7.75
CA PRO A 509 10.52 17.11 -7.83
C PRO A 509 11.54 16.09 -8.37
N ARG A 510 11.12 14.84 -8.64
CA ARG A 510 12.03 13.80 -9.09
C ARG A 510 12.61 14.16 -10.46
N PRO A 511 13.92 13.97 -10.67
CA PRO A 511 14.54 14.25 -11.95
C PRO A 511 14.04 13.28 -13.03
N THR A 512 14.35 13.58 -14.29
CA THR A 512 14.14 12.64 -15.42
C THR A 512 15.29 11.64 -15.55
N ALA A 513 16.46 11.94 -14.99
CA ALA A 513 17.59 11.02 -14.91
C ALA A 513 17.40 10.03 -13.76
N ALA A 514 17.73 8.76 -14.02
CA ALA A 514 17.73 7.73 -12.99
C ALA A 514 18.92 7.92 -12.04
N ASP A 515 18.72 7.59 -10.76
CA ASP A 515 19.78 7.57 -9.76
C ASP A 515 20.92 6.61 -10.16
N PRO A 516 22.20 6.94 -9.84
CA PRO A 516 23.34 6.08 -10.11
C PRO A 516 23.22 4.63 -9.62
N MET A 517 22.39 4.34 -8.61
CA MET A 517 22.13 2.97 -8.16
C MET A 517 21.62 2.02 -9.26
N PHE A 518 21.02 2.57 -10.32
CA PHE A 518 20.51 1.82 -11.47
C PHE A 518 21.48 1.72 -12.64
N ALA A 519 22.66 2.32 -12.55
CA ALA A 519 23.59 2.45 -13.68
C ALA A 519 23.98 1.09 -14.28
N GLY A 520 24.01 0.01 -13.49
CA GLY A 520 24.38 -1.34 -13.94
C GLY A 520 23.30 -2.11 -14.72
N ILE A 521 22.05 -1.65 -14.71
CA ILE A 521 20.94 -2.29 -15.44
C ILE A 521 21.06 -1.94 -16.92
N ALA A 522 20.84 -2.92 -17.80
CA ALA A 522 21.05 -2.76 -19.23
C ALA A 522 20.16 -1.67 -19.85
N GLU A 523 20.76 -0.83 -20.69
CA GLU A 523 20.07 0.14 -21.52
C GLU A 523 19.55 -0.50 -22.83
N PRO A 524 18.66 0.16 -23.58
CA PRO A 524 18.05 -0.44 -24.78
C PRO A 524 19.05 -0.91 -25.85
N ASP A 525 20.20 -0.23 -25.95
CA ASP A 525 21.21 -0.48 -26.99
C ASP A 525 22.32 -1.43 -26.55
N ASP A 526 22.44 -1.73 -25.25
CA ASP A 526 23.48 -2.61 -24.71
C ASP A 526 23.41 -4.01 -25.34
N LYS A 527 24.59 -4.58 -25.65
CA LYS A 527 24.73 -5.91 -26.27
C LYS A 527 25.39 -6.92 -25.35
N ASP A 528 26.41 -6.50 -24.59
CA ASP A 528 27.07 -7.37 -23.62
C ASP A 528 26.33 -7.35 -22.28
N VAL A 529 25.33 -8.22 -22.19
CA VAL A 529 24.42 -8.30 -21.04
C VAL A 529 24.32 -9.72 -20.50
N THR A 530 23.82 -9.82 -19.27
CA THR A 530 23.52 -11.07 -18.57
C THR A 530 22.17 -10.95 -17.88
N GLY A 531 21.44 -12.06 -17.82
CA GLY A 531 20.11 -12.08 -17.22
C GLY A 531 19.39 -13.38 -17.50
N GLY A 532 18.20 -13.51 -16.91
CA GLY A 532 17.49 -14.77 -16.86
C GLY A 532 16.21 -14.68 -16.06
N VAL A 533 15.50 -15.79 -15.96
CA VAL A 533 14.28 -15.89 -15.14
C VAL A 533 14.64 -16.13 -13.67
N MET A 534 13.80 -15.66 -12.76
CA MET A 534 14.03 -15.74 -11.33
C MET A 534 12.79 -16.21 -10.56
N LEU A 535 13.02 -16.99 -9.50
CA LEU A 535 11.95 -17.50 -8.65
C LEU A 535 12.47 -17.75 -7.23
N ALA A 536 11.81 -17.16 -6.23
CA ALA A 536 12.07 -17.49 -4.83
C ALA A 536 11.67 -18.94 -4.57
N ARG A 537 12.48 -19.67 -3.80
CA ARG A 537 12.32 -21.11 -3.62
C ARG A 537 11.66 -21.42 -2.28
N GLY A 538 10.50 -22.07 -2.35
CA GLY A 538 9.78 -22.61 -1.20
C GLY A 538 10.38 -23.89 -0.62
N GLY A 539 9.61 -24.65 0.16
CA GLY A 539 10.04 -25.95 0.68
C GLY A 539 11.25 -25.90 1.63
N GLY A 540 11.50 -24.76 2.27
CA GLY A 540 12.61 -24.57 3.21
C GLY A 540 13.94 -24.17 2.59
N PHE A 541 14.06 -24.05 1.25
CA PHE A 541 15.30 -23.58 0.60
C PHE A 541 15.64 -22.14 0.99
N LYS A 542 14.64 -21.24 1.00
CA LYS A 542 14.79 -19.82 1.39
C LYS A 542 15.89 -19.07 0.62
N THR A 543 16.11 -19.44 -0.64
CA THR A 543 17.00 -18.78 -1.60
C THR A 543 16.21 -18.27 -2.81
N LEU A 544 16.78 -17.36 -3.59
CA LEU A 544 16.25 -16.97 -4.88
C LEU A 544 17.01 -17.71 -5.99
N ARG A 545 16.29 -18.49 -6.80
CA ARG A 545 16.86 -19.13 -7.99
C ARG A 545 16.90 -18.16 -9.15
N HIS A 546 18.01 -18.15 -9.88
CA HIS A 546 18.20 -17.43 -11.13
C HIS A 546 18.71 -18.40 -12.20
N VAL A 547 17.99 -18.50 -13.32
CA VAL A 547 18.39 -19.31 -14.47
C VAL A 547 18.67 -18.39 -15.64
N THR A 548 19.93 -18.31 -16.05
CA THR A 548 20.39 -17.43 -17.14
C THR A 548 19.84 -17.87 -18.49
N THR A 549 19.79 -16.95 -19.46
CA THR A 549 19.44 -17.28 -20.85
C THR A 549 20.40 -18.27 -21.52
N THR A 550 21.60 -18.45 -20.97
CA THR A 550 22.60 -19.44 -21.41
C THR A 550 22.40 -20.82 -20.79
N GLY A 551 21.41 -21.00 -19.91
CA GLY A 551 21.12 -22.28 -19.27
C GLY A 551 22.04 -22.61 -18.09
N THR A 552 22.43 -21.62 -17.30
CA THR A 552 23.19 -21.81 -16.06
C THR A 552 22.31 -21.44 -14.86
N CYS A 553 22.36 -22.25 -13.81
CA CYS A 553 21.53 -22.11 -12.61
C CYS A 553 22.35 -21.51 -11.45
N TYR A 554 21.77 -20.53 -10.76
CA TYR A 554 22.35 -19.89 -9.59
C TYR A 554 21.33 -19.80 -8.47
N ASP A 555 21.78 -19.87 -7.22
CA ASP A 555 20.96 -19.57 -6.05
C ASP A 555 21.59 -18.41 -5.26
N LEU A 556 20.77 -17.40 -4.94
CA LEU A 556 21.11 -16.25 -4.11
C LEU A 556 20.69 -16.50 -2.65
N GLY A 557 21.65 -16.46 -1.72
CA GLY A 557 21.43 -16.60 -0.28
C GLY A 557 21.22 -15.27 0.46
N SER A 558 21.02 -15.33 1.79
CA SER A 558 20.83 -14.13 2.63
C SER A 558 22.12 -13.34 2.86
N ALA A 559 23.28 -13.92 2.58
CA ALA A 559 24.58 -13.25 2.64
C ALA A 559 24.91 -12.47 1.34
N PHE A 560 23.94 -12.34 0.43
CA PHE A 560 24.13 -11.83 -0.93
C PHE A 560 25.18 -12.63 -1.73
N ASP A 561 25.21 -13.93 -1.52
CA ASP A 561 26.05 -14.89 -2.23
C ASP A 561 25.27 -15.54 -3.38
N LEU A 562 25.48 -15.06 -4.60
CA LEU A 562 24.90 -15.65 -5.81
C LEU A 562 25.85 -16.75 -6.33
N LYS A 563 25.53 -18.02 -6.05
CA LYS A 563 26.42 -19.15 -6.33
C LYS A 563 25.90 -19.99 -7.49
N PRO A 564 26.77 -20.46 -8.40
CA PRO A 564 26.37 -21.46 -9.39
C PRO A 564 25.99 -22.76 -8.69
N VAL A 565 24.97 -23.44 -9.21
CA VAL A 565 24.47 -24.70 -8.66
C VAL A 565 24.28 -25.71 -9.79
N ASP A 566 24.79 -26.92 -9.59
CA ASP A 566 24.52 -28.07 -10.47
C ASP A 566 23.21 -28.76 -10.04
N ASP A 567 22.08 -28.25 -10.55
CA ASP A 567 20.74 -28.79 -10.31
C ASP A 567 19.92 -28.77 -11.62
N PRO A 568 20.15 -29.73 -12.54
CA PRO A 568 19.46 -29.76 -13.83
C PRO A 568 17.94 -29.87 -13.71
N ALA A 569 17.45 -30.63 -12.71
CA ALA A 569 16.02 -30.81 -12.48
C ALA A 569 15.36 -29.51 -12.03
N GLY A 570 15.95 -28.83 -11.05
CA GLY A 570 15.45 -27.57 -10.54
C GLY A 570 15.65 -26.39 -11.51
N MET A 571 16.69 -26.44 -12.36
CA MET A 571 16.85 -25.51 -13.48
C MET A 571 15.70 -25.68 -14.50
N ASN A 572 15.43 -26.90 -14.93
CA ASN A 572 14.33 -27.20 -15.86
C ASN A 572 12.98 -26.78 -15.28
N TRP A 573 12.73 -27.10 -14.00
CA TRP A 573 11.51 -26.70 -13.33
C TRP A 573 11.35 -25.18 -13.27
N THR A 574 12.41 -24.45 -12.92
CA THR A 574 12.37 -22.98 -12.84
C THR A 574 12.16 -22.34 -14.22
N SER A 575 12.88 -22.81 -15.25
CA SER A 575 12.70 -22.32 -16.62
C SER A 575 11.26 -22.48 -17.12
N GLN A 576 10.59 -23.57 -16.74
CA GLN A 576 9.19 -23.82 -17.09
C GLN A 576 8.20 -22.97 -16.27
N ASN A 577 8.40 -22.89 -14.96
CA ASN A 577 7.46 -22.26 -14.02
C ASN A 577 7.68 -20.76 -13.83
N ALA A 578 8.81 -20.22 -14.30
CA ALA A 578 9.09 -18.78 -14.38
C ALA A 578 9.17 -18.29 -15.84
N ALA A 579 8.65 -19.06 -16.80
CA ALA A 579 8.64 -18.70 -18.22
C ALA A 579 7.93 -17.37 -18.46
N ILE A 580 8.52 -16.52 -19.32
CA ILE A 580 7.96 -15.21 -19.68
C ILE A 580 6.91 -15.39 -20.78
N PRO A 581 5.65 -14.99 -20.55
CA PRO A 581 4.60 -15.08 -21.56
C PRO A 581 4.93 -14.20 -22.77
N GLN A 582 4.63 -14.71 -23.97
CA GLN A 582 4.81 -13.99 -25.23
C GLN A 582 3.51 -13.27 -25.62
N GLY A 583 3.62 -12.18 -26.39
CA GLY A 583 2.46 -11.51 -26.99
C GLY A 583 1.53 -10.80 -26.01
N VAL A 584 1.98 -10.53 -24.77
CA VAL A 584 1.19 -9.80 -23.78
C VAL A 584 0.96 -8.34 -24.20
N LEU A 585 1.99 -7.73 -24.81
CA LEU A 585 1.94 -6.37 -25.34
C LEU A 585 2.02 -6.42 -26.86
N SER A 586 1.23 -5.58 -27.52
CA SER A 586 1.39 -5.24 -28.94
C SER A 586 1.63 -3.75 -29.11
N TYR A 587 2.01 -3.32 -30.30
CA TYR A 587 2.43 -1.95 -30.58
C TYR A 587 1.82 -1.51 -31.90
N ASP A 588 1.21 -0.32 -31.93
CA ASP A 588 0.88 0.39 -33.17
C ASP A 588 1.63 1.72 -33.21
N ASP A 589 1.55 2.48 -34.30
CA ASP A 589 2.33 3.71 -34.44
C ASP A 589 2.06 4.74 -33.32
N ALA A 590 0.89 4.67 -32.69
CA ALA A 590 0.43 5.61 -31.68
C ALA A 590 0.83 5.20 -30.25
N SER A 591 0.76 3.92 -29.89
CA SER A 591 0.86 3.51 -28.48
C SER A 591 1.26 2.03 -28.29
N ILE A 592 1.56 1.69 -27.04
CA ILE A 592 1.60 0.30 -26.59
C ILE A 592 0.18 -0.14 -26.29
N LEU A 593 -0.19 -1.35 -26.71
CA LEU A 593 -1.50 -1.94 -26.52
C LEU A 593 -1.42 -3.12 -25.55
N TYR A 594 -2.27 -3.06 -24.52
CA TYR A 594 -2.55 -4.18 -23.64
C TYR A 594 -4.02 -4.56 -23.74
N VAL A 595 -4.31 -5.85 -23.83
CA VAL A 595 -5.68 -6.37 -23.89
C VAL A 595 -5.88 -7.32 -22.72
N ASP A 596 -6.86 -7.00 -21.87
CA ASP A 596 -7.34 -7.89 -20.82
C ASP A 596 -8.80 -8.31 -21.10
N GLU A 597 -9.47 -8.85 -20.09
CA GLU A 597 -10.86 -9.32 -20.21
C GLU A 597 -11.87 -8.17 -20.18
N LYS A 598 -11.47 -6.98 -19.70
CA LYS A 598 -12.32 -5.79 -19.56
C LYS A 598 -12.19 -4.84 -20.74
N GLY A 599 -11.08 -4.89 -21.48
CA GLY A 599 -10.93 -4.10 -22.70
C GLY A 599 -9.51 -4.04 -23.26
N ARG A 600 -9.35 -3.11 -24.20
CA ARG A 600 -8.07 -2.74 -24.81
C ARG A 600 -7.62 -1.39 -24.27
N TRP A 601 -6.40 -1.33 -23.78
CA TRP A 601 -5.81 -0.18 -23.11
C TRP A 601 -4.59 0.31 -23.87
N ARG A 602 -4.45 1.63 -24.02
CA ARG A 602 -3.29 2.26 -24.66
C ARG A 602 -2.40 2.89 -23.61
N LEU A 603 -1.11 2.54 -23.65
CA LEU A 603 -0.08 3.06 -22.76
C LEU A 603 0.96 3.91 -23.49
N PRO A 604 1.59 4.86 -22.78
CA PRO A 604 2.69 5.67 -23.32
C PRO A 604 3.96 4.84 -23.46
N ARG A 605 4.85 5.26 -24.37
CA ARG A 605 6.22 4.75 -24.50
C ARG A 605 7.18 5.67 -23.77
N GLY A 606 8.10 5.11 -23.00
CA GLY A 606 9.28 5.83 -22.55
C GLY A 606 10.31 6.00 -23.68
N THR A 607 10.45 4.98 -24.55
CA THR A 607 11.28 5.04 -25.76
C THR A 607 10.85 3.99 -26.78
N SER A 608 10.87 4.32 -28.07
CA SER A 608 10.60 3.37 -29.15
C SER A 608 11.68 2.29 -29.30
N LYS A 609 12.86 2.49 -28.70
CA LYS A 609 13.93 1.48 -28.69
C LYS A 609 13.53 0.20 -27.97
N LEU A 610 12.50 0.24 -27.11
CA LEU A 610 11.99 -0.91 -26.35
C LEU A 610 10.85 -1.66 -27.07
N ASP A 611 10.33 -1.15 -28.18
CA ASP A 611 9.25 -1.81 -28.95
C ASP A 611 9.71 -3.14 -29.57
N LYS A 612 11.03 -3.33 -29.71
CA LYS A 612 11.65 -4.57 -30.20
C LYS A 612 12.26 -5.36 -29.05
N THR A 613 12.30 -6.67 -29.21
CA THR A 613 12.94 -7.60 -28.27
C THR A 613 14.43 -7.29 -28.11
N GLY A 614 14.92 -7.29 -26.87
CA GLY A 614 16.34 -7.11 -26.55
C GLY A 614 17.18 -8.38 -26.73
N PRO A 615 18.50 -8.31 -26.47
CA PRO A 615 19.42 -9.44 -26.62
C PRO A 615 19.11 -10.65 -25.71
N LEU A 616 18.37 -10.45 -24.62
CA LEU A 616 17.95 -11.52 -23.70
C LEU A 616 16.57 -12.11 -24.03
N GLY A 617 15.97 -11.75 -25.17
CA GLY A 617 14.62 -12.19 -25.54
C GLY A 617 13.52 -11.39 -24.83
N ALA A 618 12.33 -11.98 -24.70
CA ALA A 618 11.18 -11.32 -24.08
C ALA A 618 11.43 -10.94 -22.61
N GLU A 619 10.83 -9.83 -22.20
CA GLU A 619 10.95 -9.23 -20.86
C GLU A 619 9.67 -9.49 -20.05
N ARG A 620 9.78 -9.65 -18.73
CA ARG A 620 8.59 -9.86 -17.89
C ARG A 620 7.72 -8.61 -17.88
N VAL A 621 6.46 -8.78 -18.26
CA VAL A 621 5.47 -7.69 -18.28
C VAL A 621 4.78 -7.51 -16.94
N CYS A 622 4.43 -8.57 -16.23
CA CYS A 622 3.73 -8.45 -14.95
C CYS A 622 4.19 -9.46 -13.90
N ARG A 623 4.29 -9.03 -12.64
CA ARG A 623 4.52 -9.88 -11.47
C ARG A 623 4.05 -9.20 -10.18
N GLU A 624 3.58 -10.01 -9.25
CA GLU A 624 3.40 -9.60 -7.86
C GLU A 624 4.76 -9.45 -7.15
N VAL A 625 5.04 -8.28 -6.58
CA VAL A 625 6.33 -7.98 -5.91
C VAL A 625 6.19 -7.61 -4.44
N CYS A 626 4.98 -7.28 -4.03
CA CYS A 626 4.52 -7.24 -2.64
C CYS A 626 3.20 -8.00 -2.62
N THR A 627 2.83 -8.61 -1.50
CA THR A 627 1.55 -9.32 -1.41
C THR A 627 0.41 -8.47 -1.95
N GLU A 628 -0.40 -9.06 -2.82
CA GLU A 628 -1.56 -8.43 -3.45
C GLU A 628 -1.29 -7.18 -4.32
N ARG A 629 -0.01 -6.87 -4.63
CA ARG A 629 0.38 -5.74 -5.48
C ARG A 629 1.25 -6.17 -6.67
N ASP A 630 0.70 -5.96 -7.85
CA ASP A 630 1.41 -6.17 -9.10
C ASP A 630 2.22 -4.95 -9.52
N LEU A 631 3.43 -5.21 -10.02
CA LEU A 631 4.09 -4.30 -10.95
C LEU A 631 3.81 -4.75 -12.38
N PHE A 632 3.61 -3.76 -13.25
CA PHE A 632 3.46 -3.93 -14.68
C PHE A 632 4.55 -3.13 -15.39
N ASN A 633 5.36 -3.79 -16.22
CA ASN A 633 6.46 -3.21 -16.98
C ASN A 633 6.05 -3.12 -18.46
N ALA A 634 6.00 -1.90 -18.99
CA ALA A 634 5.73 -1.68 -20.40
C ALA A 634 6.46 -0.44 -20.92
N GLY A 635 7.14 -0.58 -22.06
CA GLY A 635 7.69 0.56 -22.80
C GLY A 635 8.76 1.36 -22.06
N GLY A 636 9.41 0.78 -21.06
CA GLY A 636 10.37 1.50 -20.21
C GLY A 636 9.74 2.21 -19.01
N THR A 637 8.51 1.87 -18.64
CA THR A 637 7.83 2.38 -17.44
C THR A 637 7.34 1.23 -16.57
N PHE A 638 7.58 1.34 -15.26
CA PHE A 638 6.89 0.52 -14.27
C PHE A 638 5.61 1.22 -13.84
N PHE A 639 4.54 0.44 -13.75
CA PHE A 639 3.24 0.85 -13.26
C PHE A 639 2.89 0.00 -12.04
N GLU A 640 2.28 0.60 -11.01
CA GLU A 640 1.56 -0.20 -10.02
C GLU A 640 0.20 -0.59 -10.61
N LEU A 641 -0.17 -1.84 -10.40
CA LEU A 641 -1.34 -2.43 -11.00
C LEU A 641 -2.22 -3.03 -9.90
N PRO A 642 -3.38 -2.43 -9.62
CA PRO A 642 -4.34 -2.98 -8.67
C PRO A 642 -4.82 -4.38 -9.07
N ALA A 643 -5.20 -5.15 -8.05
CA ALA A 643 -5.91 -6.42 -8.19
C ALA A 643 -7.23 -6.25 -8.95
N GLU A 644 -7.73 -7.30 -9.61
CA GLU A 644 -8.95 -7.21 -10.44
C GLU A 644 -10.21 -6.82 -9.65
N ASN A 645 -10.28 -7.24 -8.40
CA ASN A 645 -11.31 -6.90 -7.41
C ASN A 645 -11.18 -5.48 -6.84
N ALA A 646 -10.06 -4.81 -7.08
CA ALA A 646 -9.77 -3.42 -6.69
C ALA A 646 -9.71 -2.48 -7.91
N GLY A 647 -10.41 -2.87 -9.00
CA GLY A 647 -10.53 -2.10 -10.24
C GLY A 647 -9.59 -2.55 -11.36
N GLY A 648 -8.58 -3.38 -11.07
CA GLY A 648 -7.70 -3.96 -12.07
C GLY A 648 -6.97 -2.91 -12.91
N PHE A 649 -6.80 -3.22 -14.20
CA PHE A 649 -6.04 -2.38 -15.11
C PHE A 649 -6.63 -0.98 -15.31
N ALA A 650 -7.94 -0.80 -15.16
CA ALA A 650 -8.60 0.51 -15.27
C ALA A 650 -8.09 1.54 -14.23
N LYS A 651 -7.43 1.06 -13.16
CA LYS A 651 -6.86 1.86 -12.07
C LYS A 651 -5.33 1.88 -12.06
N VAL A 652 -4.66 1.41 -13.12
CA VAL A 652 -3.21 1.42 -13.25
C VAL A 652 -2.65 2.85 -13.15
N ARG A 653 -1.48 3.02 -12.51
CA ARG A 653 -0.76 4.30 -12.51
C ARG A 653 0.75 4.10 -12.64
N PRO A 654 1.47 5.02 -13.31
CA PRO A 654 2.92 4.91 -13.43
C PRO A 654 3.61 5.19 -12.10
N VAL A 655 4.70 4.48 -11.85
CA VAL A 655 5.64 4.69 -10.73
C VAL A 655 6.83 5.53 -11.22
N CYS A 656 7.47 5.05 -12.28
CA CYS A 656 8.68 5.64 -12.85
C CYS A 656 8.89 5.22 -14.30
N THR A 657 9.58 6.07 -15.08
CA THR A 657 10.09 5.70 -16.42
C THR A 657 11.58 5.36 -16.32
N HIS A 658 11.88 4.07 -16.39
CA HIS A 658 13.22 3.52 -16.24
C HIS A 658 14.00 3.46 -17.56
N ASN A 659 13.36 3.24 -18.71
CA ASN A 659 14.03 3.05 -20.01
C ASN A 659 15.21 2.05 -19.94
N ARG A 660 14.97 0.89 -19.32
CA ARG A 660 15.94 -0.21 -19.15
C ARG A 660 15.40 -1.52 -19.70
N ARG A 661 16.29 -2.42 -20.08
CA ARG A 661 16.02 -3.80 -20.50
C ARG A 661 15.97 -4.74 -19.29
N ILE A 662 14.84 -4.69 -18.57
CA ILE A 662 14.64 -5.53 -17.37
C ILE A 662 14.10 -6.89 -17.82
N LYS A 663 14.96 -7.93 -17.74
CA LYS A 663 14.63 -9.26 -18.23
C LYS A 663 13.55 -9.93 -17.37
N ASP A 664 13.76 -9.97 -16.07
CA ASP A 664 12.81 -10.48 -15.08
C ASP A 664 12.99 -9.73 -13.76
N TYR A 665 11.99 -9.81 -12.89
CA TYR A 665 12.04 -9.23 -11.55
C TYR A 665 11.28 -10.10 -10.56
N ALA A 666 11.65 -10.10 -9.28
CA ALA A 666 11.04 -10.92 -8.24
C ALA A 666 11.16 -10.27 -6.85
N SER A 667 10.30 -10.68 -5.91
CA SER A 667 10.48 -10.40 -4.48
C SER A 667 11.31 -11.51 -3.82
N TYR A 668 12.22 -11.14 -2.92
CA TYR A 668 13.05 -12.07 -2.15
C TYR A 668 13.52 -11.44 -0.84
N ARG A 669 13.11 -11.98 0.32
CA ARG A 669 13.54 -11.52 1.65
C ARG A 669 13.32 -10.01 1.85
N GLY A 670 12.17 -9.52 1.41
CA GLY A 670 11.82 -8.11 1.38
C GLY A 670 12.49 -7.26 0.29
N LEU A 671 13.41 -7.81 -0.50
CA LEU A 671 14.04 -7.09 -1.62
C LEU A 671 13.26 -7.27 -2.93
N LEU A 672 13.24 -6.22 -3.74
CA LEU A 672 13.02 -6.31 -5.18
C LEU A 672 14.35 -6.72 -5.83
N VAL A 673 14.31 -7.74 -6.68
CA VAL A 673 15.47 -8.24 -7.43
C VAL A 673 15.19 -8.11 -8.92
N LEU A 674 16.13 -7.54 -9.69
CA LEU A 674 16.03 -7.34 -11.13
C LEU A 674 17.15 -8.09 -11.87
N SER A 675 16.83 -8.70 -13.01
CA SER A 675 17.78 -9.27 -13.96
C SER A 675 17.79 -8.50 -15.28
N GLY A 676 18.84 -8.66 -16.10
CA GLY A 676 19.06 -7.85 -17.31
C GLY A 676 20.06 -6.72 -17.05
N LEU A 677 21.29 -7.10 -16.71
CA LEU A 677 22.36 -6.18 -16.35
C LEU A 677 23.45 -6.20 -17.42
N ARG A 678 24.21 -5.10 -17.54
CA ARG A 678 25.48 -5.12 -18.27
C ARG A 678 26.44 -6.11 -17.61
N ARG A 679 27.22 -6.84 -18.41
CA ARG A 679 28.11 -7.89 -17.89
C ARG A 679 29.18 -7.34 -16.96
N ASP A 680 29.61 -6.11 -17.16
CA ASP A 680 30.64 -5.41 -16.38
C ASP A 680 30.09 -4.61 -15.17
N SER A 681 28.78 -4.68 -14.91
CA SER A 681 28.09 -3.91 -13.86
C SER A 681 28.71 -4.08 -12.46
N LYS A 682 28.82 -2.97 -11.73
CA LYS A 682 29.32 -2.90 -10.36
C LYS A 682 28.51 -1.86 -9.59
N GLY A 683 28.47 -1.98 -8.27
CA GLY A 683 27.77 -1.05 -7.39
C GLY A 683 27.27 -1.76 -6.14
N GLU A 684 26.83 -0.99 -5.16
CA GLU A 684 26.31 -1.50 -3.89
C GLU A 684 25.11 -2.44 -4.09
N HIS A 685 24.21 -2.05 -5.00
CA HIS A 685 23.01 -2.80 -5.37
C HIS A 685 23.28 -3.97 -6.33
N ILE A 686 24.52 -4.20 -6.76
CA ILE A 686 24.86 -5.26 -7.72
C ILE A 686 25.42 -6.47 -6.97
N VAL A 687 24.69 -7.58 -7.04
CA VAL A 687 25.15 -8.89 -6.55
C VAL A 687 25.70 -9.68 -7.72
N ARG A 688 27.04 -9.73 -7.81
CA ARG A 688 27.74 -10.52 -8.81
C ARG A 688 27.87 -11.97 -8.36
N SER A 689 27.72 -12.91 -9.29
CA SER A 689 27.91 -14.32 -9.00
C SER A 689 29.36 -14.62 -8.59
N THR A 690 29.56 -15.66 -7.78
CA THR A 690 30.90 -16.01 -7.26
C THR A 690 31.88 -16.45 -8.35
N ASP A 691 31.38 -16.87 -9.51
CA ASP A 691 32.17 -17.18 -10.72
C ASP A 691 32.33 -15.97 -11.66
N GLY A 692 31.70 -14.83 -11.35
CA GLY A 692 31.74 -13.59 -12.14
C GLY A 692 30.84 -13.57 -13.40
N SER A 693 30.19 -14.68 -13.75
CA SER A 693 29.48 -14.89 -15.02
C SER A 693 28.16 -14.14 -15.15
N THR A 694 27.49 -13.83 -14.05
CA THR A 694 26.21 -13.11 -14.04
C THR A 694 26.10 -12.15 -12.85
N ALA A 695 25.06 -11.32 -12.85
CA ALA A 695 24.78 -10.40 -11.76
C ALA A 695 23.28 -10.09 -11.69
N LEU A 696 22.83 -9.71 -10.50
CA LEU A 696 21.49 -9.24 -10.20
C LEU A 696 21.55 -7.87 -9.54
N TRP A 697 20.54 -7.03 -9.80
CA TRP A 697 20.32 -5.81 -9.03
C TRP A 697 19.37 -6.12 -7.87
N VAL A 698 19.61 -5.60 -6.68
CA VAL A 698 18.77 -5.78 -5.48
C VAL A 698 18.49 -4.43 -4.82
N GLY A 699 17.30 -4.25 -4.25
CA GLY A 699 16.93 -3.03 -3.52
C GLY A 699 15.54 -3.12 -2.88
N ALA A 700 15.05 -2.03 -2.29
CA ALA A 700 13.66 -1.91 -1.89
C ALA A 700 12.78 -1.70 -3.14
N VAL A 701 11.52 -2.14 -3.12
CA VAL A 701 10.57 -1.81 -4.20
C VAL A 701 10.39 -0.29 -4.33
N ASP A 702 10.47 0.43 -3.21
CA ASP A 702 10.39 1.89 -3.16
C ASP A 702 11.67 2.60 -3.64
N ASP A 703 12.75 1.87 -3.98
CA ASP A 703 13.85 2.49 -4.74
C ASP A 703 13.42 2.84 -6.16
N LEU A 704 12.39 2.18 -6.71
CA LEU A 704 11.90 2.44 -8.08
C LEU A 704 11.51 3.91 -8.30
N TRP A 705 11.10 4.64 -7.25
CA TRP A 705 10.82 6.07 -7.38
C TRP A 705 12.05 6.88 -7.84
N ALA A 706 13.28 6.41 -7.53
CA ALA A 706 14.54 7.04 -7.89
C ALA A 706 14.98 6.79 -9.35
N PHE A 707 14.23 6.01 -10.15
CA PHE A 707 14.38 6.04 -11.62
C PHE A 707 13.97 7.38 -12.24
N GLY A 708 13.28 8.21 -11.47
CA GLY A 708 12.80 9.51 -11.89
C GLY A 708 11.30 9.52 -12.18
N LYS A 709 10.78 10.71 -12.47
CA LYS A 709 9.34 10.90 -12.72
C LYS A 709 8.87 10.18 -14.00
N PRO A 710 7.59 9.73 -14.03
CA PRO A 710 6.95 9.21 -15.24
C PRO A 710 7.02 10.22 -16.39
N ARG A 711 7.42 9.73 -17.56
CA ARG A 711 7.50 10.48 -18.82
C ARG A 711 7.27 9.56 -20.00
N GLY A 712 6.99 10.11 -21.16
CA GLY A 712 6.79 9.30 -22.36
C GLY A 712 5.94 9.98 -23.42
N PHE A 713 5.64 9.24 -24.46
CA PHE A 713 4.87 9.74 -25.60
C PHE A 713 3.95 8.67 -26.19
N GLY A 714 2.96 9.10 -26.95
CA GLY A 714 2.03 8.25 -27.68
C GLY A 714 0.63 8.83 -27.62
N GLY A 715 -0.41 8.10 -27.99
CA GLY A 715 -1.76 8.63 -27.84
C GLY A 715 -2.86 7.72 -28.37
N PRO A 716 -4.11 8.19 -28.34
CA PRO A 716 -5.23 7.46 -28.90
C PRO A 716 -5.06 7.12 -30.38
N TRP A 717 -4.52 8.06 -31.18
CA TRP A 717 -4.43 7.95 -32.63
C TRP A 717 -3.13 8.54 -33.18
N LYS A 718 -2.57 7.92 -34.21
CA LYS A 718 -1.50 8.47 -35.04
C LYS A 718 -1.76 8.07 -36.47
N ASN A 719 -2.06 9.04 -37.33
CA ASN A 719 -2.48 8.83 -38.72
C ASN A 719 -3.53 7.72 -38.83
N THR A 720 -4.48 7.69 -37.89
CA THR A 720 -5.45 6.60 -37.76
C THR A 720 -6.70 6.92 -38.54
N LYS A 721 -7.19 5.98 -39.36
CA LYS A 721 -8.50 6.10 -39.99
C LYS A 721 -9.59 5.92 -38.95
N VAL A 722 -10.36 6.98 -38.70
CA VAL A 722 -11.42 7.01 -37.69
C VAL A 722 -12.79 7.10 -38.34
N LYS A 723 -13.82 6.67 -37.61
CA LYS A 723 -15.22 6.85 -38.00
C LYS A 723 -15.86 7.96 -37.18
N ALA A 724 -16.72 8.73 -37.81
CA ALA A 724 -17.53 9.75 -37.14
C ALA A 724 -18.26 9.17 -35.92
N GLY A 725 -18.15 9.85 -34.78
CA GLY A 725 -18.79 9.50 -33.51
C GLY A 725 -18.23 8.26 -32.80
N GLN A 726 -17.27 7.53 -33.39
CA GLN A 726 -16.69 6.35 -32.74
C GLN A 726 -15.54 6.76 -31.81
N PRO A 727 -15.60 6.45 -30.50
CA PRO A 727 -14.52 6.74 -29.58
C PRO A 727 -13.29 5.86 -29.86
N SER A 728 -12.11 6.43 -29.63
CA SER A 728 -10.85 5.69 -29.54
C SER A 728 -10.85 4.73 -28.35
N ASP A 729 -9.86 3.82 -28.30
CA ASP A 729 -9.57 3.13 -27.04
C ASP A 729 -9.07 4.14 -25.98
N PRO A 730 -9.21 3.82 -24.68
CA PRO A 730 -8.65 4.61 -23.58
C PRO A 730 -7.12 4.70 -23.65
N TYR A 731 -6.58 5.92 -23.52
CA TYR A 731 -5.15 6.22 -23.41
C TYR A 731 -4.82 6.76 -22.01
N LEU A 732 -3.83 6.16 -21.36
CA LEU A 732 -3.49 6.48 -19.96
C LEU A 732 -2.98 7.92 -19.83
N VAL A 733 -3.55 8.67 -18.89
CA VAL A 733 -3.17 10.08 -18.62
C VAL A 733 -2.87 10.37 -17.14
N THR A 734 -3.24 9.47 -16.22
CA THR A 734 -2.95 9.63 -14.79
C THR A 734 -1.45 9.51 -14.48
N GLY A 735 -0.98 10.28 -13.49
CA GLY A 735 0.36 10.13 -12.90
C GLY A 735 1.49 10.85 -13.64
N TYR A 736 1.17 11.57 -14.72
CA TYR A 736 2.09 12.47 -15.41
C TYR A 736 1.81 13.92 -14.98
N ASP A 737 2.85 14.73 -14.76
CA ASP A 737 2.76 16.11 -14.27
C ASP A 737 2.54 17.11 -15.41
N HIS A 738 3.26 16.95 -16.53
CA HIS A 738 3.09 17.73 -17.76
C HIS A 738 2.39 16.90 -18.84
N LYS A 739 1.39 17.48 -19.51
CA LYS A 739 0.59 16.80 -20.55
C LYS A 739 0.34 17.75 -21.71
N GLU A 740 0.91 17.45 -22.86
CA GLU A 740 0.78 18.24 -24.08
C GLU A 740 0.17 17.36 -25.17
N LEU A 741 -1.00 17.72 -25.67
CA LEU A 741 -1.73 17.03 -26.73
C LEU A 741 -1.52 17.75 -28.06
N THR A 742 -1.07 17.02 -29.08
CA THR A 742 -1.00 17.46 -30.48
C THR A 742 -2.05 16.72 -31.31
N LEU A 743 -2.83 17.49 -32.04
CA LEU A 743 -3.94 17.05 -32.86
C LEU A 743 -3.73 17.46 -34.32
N GLY A 744 -4.05 16.56 -35.25
CA GLY A 744 -4.01 16.83 -36.69
C GLY A 744 -5.02 15.97 -37.44
N THR A 745 -5.40 16.40 -38.65
CA THR A 745 -6.37 15.68 -39.48
C THR A 745 -6.10 15.86 -40.97
N ASP A 746 -6.59 14.94 -41.80
CA ASP A 746 -6.58 15.05 -43.28
C ASP A 746 -7.85 15.71 -43.85
N THR A 747 -8.92 15.83 -43.06
CA THR A 747 -10.23 16.34 -43.46
C THR A 747 -10.77 17.27 -42.37
N PRO A 748 -11.41 18.41 -42.67
CA PRO A 748 -11.97 19.27 -41.63
C PRO A 748 -12.90 18.49 -40.70
N ALA A 749 -12.59 18.48 -39.41
CA ALA A 749 -13.31 17.68 -38.43
C ALA A 749 -13.22 18.31 -37.03
N ARG A 750 -14.28 18.16 -36.25
CA ARG A 750 -14.25 18.47 -34.81
C ARG A 750 -13.82 17.22 -34.04
N VAL A 751 -12.71 17.31 -33.33
CA VAL A 751 -12.25 16.26 -32.41
C VAL A 751 -12.64 16.63 -30.98
N THR A 752 -13.38 15.76 -30.30
CA THR A 752 -13.73 15.92 -28.89
C THR A 752 -12.91 14.96 -28.04
N VAL A 753 -12.26 15.52 -27.02
CA VAL A 753 -11.52 14.78 -25.99
C VAL A 753 -12.46 14.53 -24.81
N GLU A 754 -12.59 13.27 -24.44
CA GLU A 754 -13.31 12.83 -23.25
C GLU A 754 -12.32 12.24 -22.24
N ALA A 755 -12.62 12.40 -20.95
CA ALA A 755 -11.81 11.89 -19.85
C ALA A 755 -12.61 10.95 -18.95
N ASP A 756 -12.03 9.82 -18.56
CA ASP A 756 -12.52 9.00 -17.44
C ASP A 756 -11.80 9.45 -16.18
N LEU A 757 -12.52 10.22 -15.35
CA LEU A 757 -11.96 10.84 -14.14
C LEU A 757 -11.69 9.80 -13.05
N THR A 758 -12.53 8.78 -13.03
CA THR A 758 -12.59 7.82 -11.93
C THR A 758 -11.80 6.56 -12.25
N GLY A 759 -11.60 6.22 -13.52
CA GLY A 759 -11.09 4.91 -13.93
C GLY A 759 -12.14 3.80 -13.78
N THR A 760 -13.43 4.15 -13.71
CA THR A 760 -14.56 3.20 -13.64
C THR A 760 -15.50 3.35 -14.83
N GLY A 761 -15.05 3.97 -15.93
CA GLY A 761 -15.86 4.24 -17.12
C GLY A 761 -16.74 5.48 -17.02
N PHE A 762 -16.49 6.38 -16.07
CA PHE A 762 -17.20 7.65 -15.97
C PHE A 762 -16.59 8.69 -16.93
N TRP A 763 -16.96 8.56 -18.21
CA TRP A 763 -16.49 9.42 -19.29
C TRP A 763 -17.25 10.74 -19.35
N VAL A 764 -16.51 11.84 -19.41
CA VAL A 764 -17.07 13.18 -19.62
C VAL A 764 -16.31 13.94 -20.71
N PRO A 765 -16.97 14.79 -21.51
CA PRO A 765 -16.27 15.69 -22.41
C PRO A 765 -15.48 16.73 -21.61
N VAL A 766 -14.22 16.95 -21.99
CA VAL A 766 -13.35 17.96 -21.34
C VAL A 766 -12.95 19.08 -22.29
N GLN A 767 -12.78 18.79 -23.59
CA GLN A 767 -12.44 19.81 -24.58
C GLN A 767 -12.79 19.36 -26.01
N SER A 768 -13.10 20.30 -26.89
CA SER A 768 -13.30 20.06 -28.32
C SER A 768 -12.44 21.00 -29.15
N PHE A 769 -11.98 20.52 -30.30
CA PHE A 769 -11.09 21.23 -31.21
C PHE A 769 -11.62 21.12 -32.64
N ASP A 770 -11.84 22.25 -33.29
CA ASP A 770 -12.08 22.29 -34.74
C ASP A 770 -10.75 22.22 -35.47
N LEU A 771 -10.52 21.19 -36.27
CA LEU A 771 -9.26 20.94 -36.97
C LEU A 771 -9.43 21.16 -38.48
N SER A 772 -8.37 21.66 -39.13
CA SER A 772 -8.28 21.84 -40.57
C SER A 772 -7.13 20.99 -41.13
N PRO A 773 -7.21 20.49 -42.37
CA PRO A 773 -6.12 19.75 -42.99
C PRO A 773 -4.83 20.56 -43.08
N GLY A 774 -3.69 19.94 -42.78
CA GLY A 774 -2.36 20.56 -42.89
C GLY A 774 -1.96 21.47 -41.73
N GLU A 775 -2.81 21.62 -40.70
CA GLU A 775 -2.52 22.40 -39.50
C GLU A 775 -2.63 21.54 -38.24
N ASP A 776 -1.52 21.39 -37.51
CA ASP A 776 -1.53 20.75 -36.20
C ASP A 776 -1.94 21.75 -35.11
N LYS A 777 -2.76 21.30 -34.16
CA LYS A 777 -3.13 22.04 -32.95
C LYS A 777 -2.50 21.42 -31.72
N THR A 778 -1.90 22.25 -30.88
CA THR A 778 -1.34 21.83 -29.58
C THR A 778 -2.18 22.37 -28.43
N HIS A 779 -2.35 21.55 -27.39
CA HIS A 779 -3.02 21.91 -26.15
C HIS A 779 -2.26 21.38 -24.94
N VAL A 780 -1.88 22.27 -24.03
CA VAL A 780 -1.29 21.91 -22.73
C VAL A 780 -2.40 21.87 -21.69
N PHE A 781 -2.60 20.71 -21.07
CA PHE A 781 -3.59 20.60 -20.00
C PHE A 781 -3.10 21.35 -18.74
N PRO A 782 -4.01 21.99 -17.98
CA PRO A 782 -3.65 22.60 -16.70
C PRO A 782 -2.93 21.62 -15.76
N ALA A 783 -2.03 22.14 -14.94
CA ALA A 783 -1.29 21.33 -13.96
C ALA A 783 -2.24 20.56 -12.99
N SER A 784 -3.40 21.14 -12.68
CA SER A 784 -4.47 20.56 -11.87
C SER A 784 -5.36 19.54 -12.59
N PHE A 785 -5.21 19.37 -13.91
CA PHE A 785 -6.00 18.41 -14.67
C PHE A 785 -5.67 16.98 -14.25
N GLY A 786 -6.69 16.26 -13.80
CA GLY A 786 -6.63 14.88 -13.36
C GLY A 786 -7.71 14.03 -14.02
N ALA A 787 -7.29 12.88 -14.54
CA ALA A 787 -8.14 11.80 -15.02
C ALA A 787 -7.32 10.52 -15.05
N TYR A 788 -7.97 9.36 -15.16
CA TYR A 788 -7.30 8.09 -15.44
C TYR A 788 -6.97 7.92 -16.91
N TRP A 789 -7.98 8.12 -17.75
CA TRP A 789 -7.90 7.84 -19.19
C TRP A 789 -8.43 9.01 -20.00
N LEU A 790 -7.88 9.19 -21.21
CA LEU A 790 -8.46 10.00 -22.27
C LEU A 790 -8.93 9.13 -23.42
N ARG A 791 -9.93 9.58 -24.15
CA ARG A 791 -10.28 9.07 -25.47
C ARG A 791 -10.70 10.22 -26.38
N CYS A 792 -10.65 9.99 -27.68
CA CYS A 792 -11.05 10.98 -28.68
C CYS A 792 -12.21 10.47 -29.52
N THR A 793 -13.08 11.36 -29.94
CA THR A 793 -14.10 11.15 -30.99
C THR A 793 -13.91 12.18 -32.09
N SER A 794 -14.12 11.79 -33.34
CA SER A 794 -14.14 12.71 -34.49
C SER A 794 -15.57 12.93 -34.95
N SER A 795 -15.93 14.14 -35.38
CA SER A 795 -17.24 14.41 -36.01
C SER A 795 -17.36 13.80 -37.40
N GLU A 796 -16.23 13.56 -38.08
CA GLU A 796 -16.18 13.07 -39.46
C GLU A 796 -15.38 11.78 -39.59
N ASN A 797 -15.63 11.03 -40.68
CA ASN A 797 -14.72 9.98 -41.13
C ASN A 797 -13.45 10.65 -41.69
N ALA A 798 -12.31 10.42 -41.07
CA ALA A 798 -11.05 11.10 -41.41
C ALA A 798 -9.84 10.25 -41.02
N THR A 799 -8.65 10.67 -41.44
CA THR A 799 -7.39 10.24 -40.82
C THR A 799 -7.00 11.27 -39.77
N VAL A 800 -6.86 10.84 -38.52
CA VAL A 800 -6.65 11.74 -37.38
C VAL A 800 -5.40 11.32 -36.59
N THR A 801 -4.69 12.32 -36.08
CA THR A 801 -3.61 12.19 -35.10
C THR A 801 -4.06 12.86 -33.81
N ALA A 802 -3.87 12.17 -32.70
CA ALA A 802 -4.04 12.66 -31.33
C ALA A 802 -2.92 12.03 -30.49
N GLN A 803 -1.84 12.78 -30.27
CA GLN A 803 -0.63 12.32 -29.60
C GLN A 803 -0.33 13.20 -28.40
N LEU A 804 -0.02 12.59 -27.27
CA LEU A 804 0.42 13.22 -26.05
C LEU A 804 1.93 13.06 -25.84
N GLU A 805 2.51 14.10 -25.28
CA GLU A 805 3.86 14.10 -24.71
C GLU A 805 3.78 14.39 -23.20
N TYR A 806 4.48 13.55 -22.44
CA TYR A 806 4.67 13.66 -20.99
C TYR A 806 6.16 13.90 -20.71
N ARG A 807 6.47 14.95 -19.95
CA ARG A 807 7.85 15.45 -19.75
C ARG A 807 8.27 15.40 -18.29
#